data_AF-A0A261VVF6-F1
#
_entry.id   AF-A0A261VVF6-F1
#
_cell.length_a   1.000
_cell.length_b   1.000
_cell.length_c   1.000
_cell.angle_alpha   90.00
_cell.angle_beta   90.00
_cell.angle_gamma   90.00
#
_symmetry.space_group_name_H-M   'P 1'
#
loop_
_entity.id
_entity.type
_entity.pdbx_description
1 polymer ?
#
loop_
_entity_poly.entity_id
_entity_poly.type
_entity_poly.pdbx_seq_one_letter_code
_entity_poly.pdbx_strand_id
1 'polypeptide(L)'
;MLRHVLAPLFEPRSLLIVADRNLPATAVLPGPLRARTTLVDSPPGEAPTLPERCTGLDEGERVDLALVCVSPAVLPETLRRLTPLAPRGLILLPHELPDPYPRGTLALCEAWAREHDCPLLGPRSFGAQRPHAGLNLSQHPTLARAGRVALVAQSRSIMASVMDWAEDVHIGFSLAVSLGDEAVVGPTQVLDYLASDPRTDSIVLYLENIGPAREFMSALRAAASVKPVIVLKAGRSEPGGADAVFDAALRRAGAVRVRYFVQLFSAVKVLGYARRPRGRRVALLSNGSGPPQLALDLIGPEAAVLKAELSPATQRTLAGLLEPDAPAGNPVITYPPLTPERLQQLLDCLIDDAGVDGVLVLLAPDALADMPAVARQLAQFSPKARKPVVSCFMGDAGMRPLRRMLDDAGTPAFRTPESAADAFGVLATHYYNQQLLLQTQPPEPPGLLPDWQAARTVIEAARAAGRVELTPAECRVLLDAFHVPLRDGPMDVRPVEPESRPMAIRVRTDARFGPVIRFGAGGPDALLSVAERGMDLPPLNNFLARQLIERSRIWRRVLAPQVSNAATEALQHALVQVSELVSEMPDIQSLDIDPLYAGETRLRAGGMRMTLTETPACASPQTSGYPHMAIHPYPARLVQMRRFDDGTPWMIRPIRPEDGEPLQEFIRGLSERSRYMRFVSMMRELTPRMVARYTQVDYHRELALVAATQVPNPANRGHPREVIIGFAHYLRNPDGRGAEYALVIGDDWQRMRLGGQLMSALIAEARAQGLEYIDGLVLSTNRPMLTLMTRLGFTNDADPEDPTMRRVWLNLEPDAEPAGADGAA
;
A
#
# COMPACT_ATOMS: atom_id res chain seq x y z
N MET A 1 -9.51 7.32 -20.86
CA MET A 1 -9.23 7.01 -19.43
C MET A 1 -10.22 7.83 -18.64
N LEU A 2 -11.15 7.19 -17.95
CA LEU A 2 -12.16 7.89 -17.14
C LEU A 2 -11.44 8.78 -16.10
N ARG A 3 -11.86 10.04 -15.98
CA ARG A 3 -11.35 10.94 -14.94
C ARG A 3 -11.75 10.37 -13.58
N HIS A 4 -10.79 10.26 -12.67
CA HIS A 4 -11.05 9.85 -11.29
C HIS A 4 -12.12 10.76 -10.64
N VAL A 5 -12.92 10.23 -9.71
CA VAL A 5 -14.00 11.00 -9.03
C VAL A 5 -13.50 12.26 -8.33
N LEU A 6 -12.26 12.25 -7.83
CA LEU A 6 -11.60 13.42 -7.22
C LEU A 6 -10.91 14.35 -8.22
N ALA A 7 -10.94 14.06 -9.53
CA ALA A 7 -10.35 14.94 -10.54
C ALA A 7 -10.91 16.37 -10.49
N PRO A 8 -12.21 16.63 -10.21
CA PRO A 8 -12.70 18.00 -10.06
C PRO A 8 -12.05 18.77 -8.90
N LEU A 9 -11.65 18.10 -7.81
CA LEU A 9 -11.00 18.75 -6.66
C LEU A 9 -9.56 19.20 -6.97
N PHE A 10 -8.83 18.44 -7.79
CA PHE A 10 -7.40 18.66 -8.00
C PHE A 10 -7.08 19.17 -9.41
N GLU A 11 -7.89 18.87 -10.43
CA GLU A 11 -7.69 19.28 -11.82
C GLU A 11 -8.98 19.89 -12.43
N PRO A 12 -9.57 20.93 -11.78
CA PRO A 12 -10.79 21.55 -12.25
C PRO A 12 -10.60 22.25 -13.59
N ARG A 13 -11.63 22.18 -14.45
CA ARG A 13 -11.73 22.96 -15.69
C ARG A 13 -12.54 24.25 -15.51
N SER A 14 -13.34 24.32 -14.44
CA SER A 14 -14.13 25.50 -14.05
C SER A 14 -14.15 25.63 -12.54
N LEU A 15 -14.23 26.87 -12.07
CA LEU A 15 -14.09 27.19 -10.64
C LEU A 15 -15.15 28.21 -10.21
N LEU A 16 -15.79 27.95 -9.07
CA LEU A 16 -16.61 28.91 -8.35
C LEU A 16 -15.93 29.21 -7.02
N ILE A 17 -15.42 30.43 -6.83
CA ILE A 17 -14.84 30.86 -5.55
C ILE A 17 -15.88 31.67 -4.81
N VAL A 18 -16.25 31.21 -3.62
CA VAL A 18 -17.18 31.89 -2.73
C VAL A 18 -16.45 32.21 -1.44
N ALA A 19 -16.20 33.49 -1.19
CA ALA A 19 -15.46 33.89 -0.01
C ALA A 19 -15.96 35.20 0.59
N ASP A 20 -15.87 35.32 1.91
CA ASP A 20 -16.05 36.60 2.61
C ASP A 20 -14.72 37.32 2.91
N ARG A 21 -13.63 36.82 2.30
CA ARG A 21 -12.26 37.32 2.43
C ARG A 21 -11.43 37.01 1.19
N ASN A 22 -10.29 37.71 1.06
CA ASN A 22 -9.32 37.42 0.02
C ASN A 22 -8.65 36.05 0.24
N LEU A 23 -8.64 35.24 -0.82
CA LEU A 23 -7.98 33.93 -0.87
C LEU A 23 -6.76 33.96 -1.80
N PRO A 24 -5.68 33.22 -1.50
CA PRO A 24 -4.50 33.13 -2.38
C PRO A 24 -4.82 32.67 -3.81
N ALA A 25 -5.87 31.86 -3.96
CA ALA A 25 -6.33 31.33 -5.24
C ALA A 25 -6.57 32.45 -6.27
N THR A 26 -7.15 33.59 -5.87
CA THR A 26 -7.54 34.66 -6.81
C THR A 26 -6.35 35.33 -7.48
N ALA A 27 -5.16 35.28 -6.89
CA ALA A 27 -3.95 35.89 -7.42
C ALA A 27 -3.20 35.03 -8.45
N VAL A 28 -3.34 33.69 -8.39
CA VAL A 28 -2.41 32.76 -9.06
C VAL A 28 -3.09 31.89 -10.15
N LEU A 29 -4.34 32.15 -10.51
CA LEU A 29 -5.06 31.32 -11.51
C LEU A 29 -4.41 31.35 -12.91
N PRO A 30 -4.20 30.18 -13.55
CA PRO A 30 -3.83 30.07 -14.95
C PRO A 30 -4.87 30.73 -15.86
N GLY A 31 -4.41 31.32 -16.98
CA GLY A 31 -5.27 32.05 -17.93
C GLY A 31 -6.53 31.28 -18.39
N PRO A 32 -6.41 30.02 -18.85
CA PRO A 32 -7.57 29.23 -19.28
C PRO A 32 -8.60 28.99 -18.17
N LEU A 33 -8.15 28.73 -16.95
CA LEU A 33 -9.06 28.49 -15.82
C LEU A 33 -9.69 29.81 -15.35
N ARG A 34 -8.94 30.91 -15.37
CA ARG A 34 -9.44 32.24 -15.02
C ARG A 34 -10.65 32.65 -15.87
N ALA A 35 -10.64 32.30 -17.16
CA ALA A 35 -11.78 32.57 -18.06
C ALA A 35 -13.05 31.77 -17.71
N ARG A 36 -12.91 30.65 -17.00
CA ARG A 36 -13.99 29.77 -16.52
C ARG A 36 -14.11 29.81 -14.99
N THR A 37 -13.72 30.94 -14.38
CA THR A 37 -13.83 31.16 -12.94
C THR A 37 -14.88 32.21 -12.64
N THR A 38 -15.76 31.89 -11.70
CA THR A 38 -16.73 32.83 -11.12
C THR A 38 -16.29 33.17 -9.71
N LEU A 39 -16.13 34.47 -9.42
CA LEU A 39 -15.79 34.98 -8.09
C LEU A 39 -17.06 35.56 -7.45
N VAL A 40 -17.38 35.11 -6.23
CA VAL A 40 -18.48 35.63 -5.42
C VAL A 40 -17.90 36.10 -4.08
N ASP A 41 -17.76 37.41 -3.96
CA ASP A 41 -17.35 38.07 -2.72
C ASP A 41 -18.59 38.39 -1.88
N SER A 42 -18.57 38.04 -0.60
CA SER A 42 -19.64 38.33 0.37
C SER A 42 -19.13 39.21 1.51
N PRO A 43 -19.95 40.09 2.11
CA PRO A 43 -19.60 40.69 3.40
C PRO A 43 -19.44 39.61 4.49
N PRO A 44 -18.50 39.78 5.44
CA PRO A 44 -18.36 38.87 6.56
C PRO A 44 -19.67 38.71 7.34
N GLY A 45 -20.12 37.47 7.53
CA GLY A 45 -21.34 37.16 8.28
C GLY A 45 -22.64 37.26 7.47
N GLU A 46 -22.58 37.58 6.18
CA GLU A 46 -23.73 37.52 5.27
C GLU A 46 -23.62 36.34 4.30
N ALA A 47 -24.73 35.66 4.05
CA ALA A 47 -24.74 34.55 3.10
C ALA A 47 -24.57 35.07 1.66
N PRO A 48 -23.63 34.49 0.89
CA PRO A 48 -23.30 34.94 -0.45
C PRO A 48 -24.49 34.84 -1.40
N THR A 49 -24.62 35.81 -2.30
CA THR A 49 -25.60 35.74 -3.40
C THR A 49 -24.94 35.03 -4.56
N LEU A 50 -25.32 33.77 -4.81
CA LEU A 50 -24.77 32.96 -5.89
C LEU A 50 -25.48 33.27 -7.21
N PRO A 51 -24.75 33.35 -8.34
CA PRO A 51 -25.35 33.62 -9.64
C PRO A 51 -26.13 32.41 -10.15
N GLU A 52 -27.15 32.65 -10.99
CA GLU A 52 -27.89 31.58 -11.67
C GLU A 52 -27.05 30.84 -12.71
N ARG A 53 -26.03 31.51 -13.28
CA ARG A 53 -25.10 30.94 -14.27
C ARG A 53 -23.66 31.32 -13.93
N CYS A 54 -22.75 30.34 -14.03
CA CYS A 54 -21.32 30.57 -13.84
C CYS A 54 -20.64 30.97 -15.15
N THR A 55 -19.62 31.83 -15.04
CA THR A 55 -18.87 32.38 -16.17
C THR A 55 -18.15 31.28 -16.96
N GLY A 56 -18.34 31.29 -18.28
CA GLY A 56 -17.59 30.43 -19.20
C GLY A 56 -18.04 28.97 -19.25
N LEU A 57 -19.25 28.66 -18.76
CA LEU A 57 -19.88 27.34 -18.87
C LEU A 57 -21.00 27.35 -19.92
N ASP A 58 -21.13 26.23 -20.64
CA ASP A 58 -22.23 26.02 -21.59
C ASP A 58 -23.56 25.74 -20.86
N GLU A 59 -24.68 25.85 -21.57
CA GLU A 59 -26.01 25.64 -20.98
C GLU A 59 -26.18 24.18 -20.52
N GLY A 60 -26.43 23.98 -19.21
CA GLY A 60 -26.51 22.67 -18.59
C GLY A 60 -25.16 22.09 -18.11
N GLU A 61 -24.04 22.78 -18.35
CA GLU A 61 -22.74 22.37 -17.82
C GLU A 61 -22.60 22.68 -16.33
N ARG A 62 -22.27 21.66 -15.52
CA ARG A 62 -22.02 21.81 -14.07
C ARG A 62 -20.63 22.39 -13.80
N VAL A 63 -20.50 23.19 -12.75
CA VAL A 63 -19.20 23.66 -12.25
C VAL A 63 -18.36 22.46 -11.76
N ASP A 64 -17.08 22.39 -12.15
CA ASP A 64 -16.18 21.32 -11.68
C ASP A 64 -15.90 21.46 -10.19
N LEU A 65 -15.49 22.64 -9.72
CA LEU A 65 -15.10 22.87 -8.33
C LEU A 65 -15.72 24.14 -7.74
N ALA A 66 -16.33 24.02 -6.56
CA ALA A 66 -16.61 25.15 -5.68
C ALA A 66 -15.56 25.23 -4.55
N LEU A 67 -14.92 26.39 -4.40
CA LEU A 67 -13.99 26.71 -3.32
C LEU A 67 -14.68 27.71 -2.38
N VAL A 68 -15.04 27.26 -1.17
CA VAL A 68 -15.85 28.05 -0.23
C VAL A 68 -15.06 28.37 1.03
N CYS A 69 -15.06 29.64 1.42
CA CYS A 69 -14.50 30.15 2.66
C CYS A 69 -15.42 31.23 3.23
N VAL A 70 -16.36 30.84 4.09
CA VAL A 70 -17.32 31.75 4.71
C VAL A 70 -17.37 31.53 6.22
N SER A 71 -17.85 32.51 6.98
CA SER A 71 -18.06 32.35 8.41
C SER A 71 -18.93 31.11 8.75
N PRO A 72 -18.64 30.37 9.84
CA PRO A 72 -19.40 29.18 10.22
C PRO A 72 -20.91 29.43 10.39
N ALA A 73 -21.30 30.65 10.78
CA ALA A 73 -22.69 31.04 10.98
C ALA A 73 -23.54 31.02 9.69
N VAL A 74 -22.93 31.30 8.53
CA VAL A 74 -23.65 31.37 7.23
C VAL A 74 -23.39 30.17 6.33
N LEU A 75 -22.53 29.24 6.76
CA LEU A 75 -22.21 28.03 5.99
C LEU A 75 -23.46 27.20 5.62
N PRO A 76 -24.45 26.96 6.52
CA PRO A 76 -25.63 26.18 6.15
C PRO A 76 -26.45 26.82 5.04
N GLU A 77 -26.67 28.13 5.12
CA GLU A 77 -27.37 28.89 4.08
C GLU A 77 -26.56 28.93 2.77
N THR A 78 -25.24 29.00 2.86
CA THR A 78 -24.35 28.94 1.70
C THR A 78 -24.45 27.61 0.96
N LEU A 79 -24.44 26.48 1.68
CA LEU A 79 -24.61 25.15 1.09
C LEU A 79 -25.99 25.00 0.43
N ARG A 80 -27.05 25.51 1.08
CA ARG A 80 -28.41 25.51 0.51
C ARG A 80 -28.48 26.29 -0.80
N ARG A 81 -27.80 27.44 -0.89
CA ARG A 81 -27.73 28.24 -2.11
C ARG A 81 -26.86 27.60 -3.19
N LEU A 82 -25.89 26.76 -2.80
CA LEU A 82 -25.00 26.06 -3.72
C LEU A 82 -25.67 24.85 -4.40
N THR A 83 -26.70 24.27 -3.77
CA THR A 83 -27.46 23.11 -4.26
C THR A 83 -27.92 23.23 -5.73
N PRO A 84 -28.55 24.33 -6.20
CA PRO A 84 -28.99 24.46 -7.59
C PRO A 84 -27.85 24.42 -8.62
N LEU A 85 -26.64 24.86 -8.23
CA LEU A 85 -25.46 24.83 -9.09
C LEU A 85 -24.80 23.44 -9.14
N ALA A 86 -25.07 22.61 -8.14
CA ALA A 86 -24.61 21.24 -7.99
C ALA A 86 -23.15 21.05 -8.47
N PRO A 87 -22.14 21.64 -7.81
CA PRO A 87 -20.76 21.48 -8.26
C PRO A 87 -20.32 20.01 -8.21
N ARG A 88 -19.39 19.59 -9.08
CA ARG A 88 -18.84 18.23 -9.11
C ARG A 88 -17.83 17.95 -8.00
N GLY A 89 -17.40 18.98 -7.27
CA GLY A 89 -16.53 18.89 -6.11
C GLY A 89 -16.58 20.17 -5.28
N LEU A 90 -16.33 20.04 -3.98
CA LEU A 90 -16.39 21.15 -3.01
C LEU A 90 -15.16 21.12 -2.09
N ILE A 91 -14.49 22.27 -1.93
CA ILE A 91 -13.46 22.48 -0.90
C ILE A 91 -13.98 23.51 0.10
N LEU A 92 -14.05 23.11 1.37
CA LEU A 92 -14.43 23.97 2.49
C LEU A 92 -13.19 24.37 3.29
N LEU A 93 -12.73 25.60 3.08
CA LEU A 93 -11.58 26.17 3.77
C LEU A 93 -11.93 26.61 5.20
N PRO A 94 -10.99 26.60 6.17
CA PRO A 94 -11.25 27.08 7.52
C PRO A 94 -11.40 28.59 7.53
N HIS A 95 -12.35 29.06 8.31
CA HIS A 95 -12.50 30.48 8.62
C HIS A 95 -11.67 30.85 9.87
N GLU A 96 -11.36 32.13 10.06
CA GLU A 96 -10.65 32.62 11.25
C GLU A 96 -11.52 32.66 12.51
N LEU A 97 -12.83 32.76 12.32
CA LEU A 97 -13.82 32.64 13.38
C LEU A 97 -13.98 31.16 13.79
N PRO A 98 -14.00 30.86 15.09
CA PRO A 98 -14.21 29.51 15.56
C PRO A 98 -15.62 29.03 15.19
N ASP A 99 -15.73 27.76 14.81
CA ASP A 99 -17.02 27.13 14.61
C ASP A 99 -17.67 26.85 15.98
N PRO A 100 -18.84 27.44 16.29
CA PRO A 100 -19.53 27.20 17.55
C PRO A 100 -20.10 25.77 17.66
N TYR A 101 -20.34 25.07 16.54
CA TYR A 101 -20.94 23.73 16.52
C TYR A 101 -20.23 22.76 15.54
N PRO A 102 -18.93 22.43 15.74
CA PRO A 102 -18.13 21.67 14.78
C PRO A 102 -18.72 20.32 14.37
N ARG A 103 -19.31 19.58 15.32
CA ARG A 103 -19.95 18.28 15.03
C ARG A 103 -21.21 18.43 14.18
N GLY A 104 -21.98 19.49 14.40
CA GLY A 104 -23.18 19.79 13.62
C GLY A 104 -22.82 20.19 12.19
N THR A 105 -21.79 21.03 12.05
CA THR A 105 -21.22 21.39 10.74
C THR A 105 -20.74 20.17 9.96
N LEU A 106 -20.03 19.25 10.62
CA LEU A 106 -19.56 18.01 10.02
C LEU A 106 -20.73 17.17 9.47
N ALA A 107 -21.73 16.90 10.31
CA ALA A 107 -22.91 16.12 9.92
C ALA A 107 -23.72 16.79 8.79
N LEU A 108 -23.81 18.13 8.80
CA LEU A 108 -24.42 18.89 7.71
C LEU A 108 -23.67 18.70 6.38
N CYS A 109 -22.34 18.80 6.42
CA CYS A 109 -21.49 18.61 5.24
C CYS A 109 -21.62 17.18 4.69
N GLU A 110 -21.62 16.17 5.55
CA GLU A 110 -21.83 14.77 5.19
C GLU A 110 -23.20 14.54 4.53
N ALA A 111 -24.27 15.08 5.13
CA ALA A 111 -25.62 14.94 4.60
C ALA A 111 -25.76 15.61 3.23
N TRP A 112 -25.29 16.87 3.10
CA TRP A 112 -25.35 17.62 1.86
C TRP A 112 -24.56 16.92 0.75
N ALA A 113 -23.33 16.49 1.03
CA ALA A 113 -22.50 15.81 0.04
C ALA A 113 -23.09 14.48 -0.44
N ARG A 114 -23.70 13.70 0.47
CA ARG A 114 -24.36 12.43 0.14
C ARG A 114 -25.60 12.65 -0.73
N GLU A 115 -26.41 13.67 -0.43
CA GLU A 115 -27.61 14.01 -1.20
C GLU A 115 -27.28 14.44 -2.64
N HIS A 116 -26.13 15.11 -2.84
CA HIS A 116 -25.77 15.72 -4.13
C HIS A 116 -24.68 14.94 -4.89
N ASP A 117 -24.25 13.79 -4.38
CA ASP A 117 -23.14 12.98 -4.91
C ASP A 117 -21.88 13.84 -5.21
N CYS A 118 -21.49 14.66 -4.23
CA CYS A 118 -20.45 15.67 -4.37
C CYS A 118 -19.26 15.37 -3.44
N PRO A 119 -18.08 15.00 -3.98
CA PRO A 119 -16.86 14.90 -3.19
C PRO A 119 -16.55 16.22 -2.47
N LEU A 120 -16.47 16.15 -1.14
CA LEU A 120 -16.24 17.29 -0.26
C LEU A 120 -14.91 17.12 0.51
N LEU A 121 -13.98 18.05 0.30
CA LEU A 121 -12.74 18.18 1.06
C LEU A 121 -12.92 19.21 2.19
N GLY A 122 -12.83 18.75 3.44
CA GLY A 122 -13.12 19.54 4.64
C GLY A 122 -14.30 18.95 5.44
N PRO A 123 -14.97 19.75 6.29
CA PRO A 123 -14.73 21.16 6.57
C PRO A 123 -13.36 21.42 7.21
N ARG A 124 -12.97 22.70 7.28
CA ARG A 124 -11.69 23.17 7.85
C ARG A 124 -10.44 22.59 7.17
N SER A 125 -10.54 22.23 5.90
CA SER A 125 -9.39 21.81 5.09
C SER A 125 -8.49 23.01 4.80
N PHE A 126 -7.18 22.93 5.06
CA PHE A 126 -6.26 24.01 4.63
C PHE A 126 -6.18 24.16 3.10
N GLY A 127 -6.85 23.26 2.36
CA GLY A 127 -7.02 23.24 0.91
C GLY A 127 -5.99 22.36 0.21
N ALA A 128 -5.88 22.55 -1.10
CA ALA A 128 -5.00 21.76 -1.95
C ALA A 128 -4.17 22.62 -2.92
N GLN A 129 -2.98 22.15 -3.31
CA GLN A 129 -2.17 22.74 -4.35
C GLN A 129 -1.81 21.72 -5.43
N ARG A 130 -1.86 22.14 -6.70
CA ARG A 130 -1.25 21.44 -7.84
C ARG A 130 -0.20 22.35 -8.49
N PRO A 131 1.05 22.33 -7.99
CA PRO A 131 2.14 23.16 -8.49
C PRO A 131 2.36 23.13 -10.00
N HIS A 132 2.37 21.94 -10.61
CA HIS A 132 2.59 21.78 -12.05
C HIS A 132 1.48 22.42 -12.91
N ALA A 133 0.29 22.61 -12.35
CA ALA A 133 -0.85 23.24 -13.00
C ALA A 133 -0.97 24.73 -12.64
N GLY A 134 -0.08 25.27 -11.80
CA GLY A 134 -0.19 26.64 -11.30
C GLY A 134 -1.35 26.86 -10.32
N LEU A 135 -1.91 25.79 -9.73
CA LEU A 135 -3.11 25.89 -8.89
C LEU A 135 -2.78 25.94 -7.40
N ASN A 136 -3.17 27.05 -6.76
CA ASN A 136 -3.18 27.17 -5.30
C ASN A 136 -4.63 27.32 -4.82
N LEU A 137 -5.27 26.20 -4.46
CA LEU A 137 -6.63 26.13 -3.89
C LEU A 137 -6.55 26.00 -2.36
N SER A 138 -5.49 26.55 -1.76
CA SER A 138 -5.20 26.47 -0.33
C SER A 138 -5.09 27.86 0.29
N GLN A 139 -5.04 27.91 1.62
CA GLN A 139 -4.76 29.15 2.36
C GLN A 139 -3.26 29.40 2.56
N HIS A 140 -2.38 28.57 2.00
CA HIS A 140 -0.95 28.84 1.99
C HIS A 140 -0.65 30.01 1.03
N PRO A 141 0.15 31.01 1.44
CA PRO A 141 0.33 32.23 0.65
C PRO A 141 1.06 31.99 -0.67
N THR A 142 2.01 31.06 -0.70
CA THR A 142 2.82 30.76 -1.88
C THR A 142 2.42 29.42 -2.49
N LEU A 143 2.54 29.33 -3.82
CA LEU A 143 2.46 28.06 -4.54
C LEU A 143 3.79 27.33 -4.39
N ALA A 144 3.74 26.07 -3.95
CA ALA A 144 4.95 25.26 -3.83
C ALA A 144 5.59 24.99 -5.20
N ARG A 145 6.88 24.62 -5.19
CA ARG A 145 7.60 24.20 -6.40
C ARG A 145 6.98 22.95 -7.01
N ALA A 146 6.99 22.86 -8.34
CA ALA A 146 6.57 21.65 -9.04
C ALA A 146 7.57 20.52 -8.81
N GLY A 147 7.07 19.36 -8.40
CA GLY A 147 7.87 18.15 -8.24
C GLY A 147 7.00 16.90 -8.36
N ARG A 148 7.47 15.80 -7.76
CA ARG A 148 6.86 14.46 -7.93
C ARG A 148 6.43 13.80 -6.63
N VAL A 149 6.52 14.53 -5.51
CA VAL A 149 6.11 14.05 -4.19
C VAL A 149 4.69 14.54 -3.91
N ALA A 150 3.77 13.65 -3.54
CA ALA A 150 2.48 14.05 -3.00
C ALA A 150 2.56 14.14 -1.47
N LEU A 151 2.08 15.25 -0.90
CA LEU A 151 1.92 15.44 0.54
C LEU A 151 0.43 15.42 0.89
N VAL A 152 0.04 14.50 1.76
CA VAL A 152 -1.33 14.37 2.29
C VAL A 152 -1.25 14.48 3.80
N ALA A 153 -1.91 15.49 4.39
CA ALA A 153 -1.86 15.72 5.83
C ALA A 153 -3.23 16.01 6.41
N GLN A 154 -3.56 15.37 7.53
CA GLN A 154 -4.77 15.73 8.29
C GLN A 154 -4.59 17.08 9.01
N SER A 155 -3.36 17.44 9.37
CA SER A 155 -3.04 18.69 10.06
C SER A 155 -2.56 19.81 9.14
N ARG A 156 -3.22 20.97 9.27
CA ARG A 156 -2.81 22.27 8.69
C ARG A 156 -1.36 22.62 9.01
N SER A 157 -0.99 22.56 10.29
CA SER A 157 0.33 23.05 10.74
C SER A 157 1.45 22.17 10.21
N ILE A 158 1.21 20.86 10.09
CA ILE A 158 2.14 19.92 9.48
C ILE A 158 2.31 20.20 7.99
N MET A 159 1.22 20.37 7.23
CA MET A 159 1.33 20.73 5.80
C MET A 159 2.14 22.02 5.61
N ALA A 160 1.78 23.09 6.35
CA ALA A 160 2.47 24.37 6.27
C ALA A 160 3.97 24.25 6.62
N SER A 161 4.31 23.50 7.67
CA SER A 161 5.71 23.32 8.11
C SER A 161 6.54 22.52 7.11
N VAL A 162 5.95 21.51 6.49
CA VAL A 162 6.63 20.70 5.46
C VAL A 162 6.82 21.51 4.18
N MET A 163 5.84 22.34 3.80
CA MET A 163 5.95 23.23 2.64
C MET A 163 7.00 24.32 2.83
N ASP A 164 7.04 24.96 4.00
CA ASP A 164 8.06 25.96 4.35
C ASP A 164 9.48 25.36 4.30
N TRP A 165 9.66 24.18 4.90
CA TRP A 165 10.94 23.46 4.83
C TRP A 165 11.33 23.10 3.40
N ALA A 166 10.39 22.61 2.59
CA ALA A 166 10.65 22.14 1.24
C ALA A 166 11.17 23.26 0.32
N GLU A 167 10.80 24.52 0.60
CA GLU A 167 11.30 25.68 -0.14
C GLU A 167 12.82 25.90 0.07
N ASP A 168 13.33 25.75 1.31
CA ASP A 168 14.79 25.91 1.59
C ASP A 168 15.64 24.79 0.98
N VAL A 169 15.09 23.58 0.85
CA VAL A 169 15.80 22.40 0.31
C VAL A 169 15.44 22.08 -1.15
N HIS A 170 14.69 22.96 -1.81
CA HIS A 170 14.31 22.84 -3.23
C HIS A 170 13.52 21.56 -3.59
N ILE A 171 12.72 21.04 -2.67
CA ILE A 171 11.86 19.89 -2.92
C ILE A 171 10.50 20.39 -3.44
N GLY A 172 10.08 19.87 -4.58
CA GLY A 172 8.77 20.18 -5.18
C GLY A 172 7.71 19.11 -4.92
N PHE A 173 6.44 19.52 -4.99
CA PHE A 173 5.28 18.66 -4.82
C PHE A 173 4.49 18.46 -6.12
N SER A 174 3.91 17.28 -6.30
CA SER A 174 2.92 17.00 -7.34
C SER A 174 1.52 17.40 -6.89
N LEU A 175 1.18 17.08 -5.63
CA LEU A 175 -0.01 17.45 -4.88
C LEU A 175 0.42 17.80 -3.46
N ALA A 176 -0.10 18.88 -2.89
CA ALA A 176 -0.07 19.10 -1.44
C ALA A 176 -1.50 19.34 -0.97
N VAL A 177 -2.03 18.49 -0.10
CA VAL A 177 -3.43 18.56 0.34
C VAL A 177 -3.54 18.39 1.85
N SER A 178 -4.38 19.23 2.45
CA SER A 178 -4.81 19.10 3.83
C SER A 178 -6.26 18.63 3.88
N LEU A 179 -6.55 17.58 4.63
CA LEU A 179 -7.89 16.98 4.64
C LEU A 179 -8.89 17.70 5.55
N GLY A 180 -8.42 18.33 6.64
CA GLY A 180 -9.30 18.95 7.63
C GLY A 180 -10.03 17.88 8.44
N ASP A 181 -11.34 18.05 8.64
CA ASP A 181 -12.16 17.14 9.44
C ASP A 181 -12.67 15.90 8.71
N GLU A 182 -12.36 15.75 7.41
CA GLU A 182 -12.66 14.54 6.63
C GLU A 182 -14.14 14.13 6.62
N ALA A 183 -15.06 15.07 6.37
CA ALA A 183 -16.49 14.77 6.27
C ALA A 183 -16.78 13.67 5.23
N VAL A 184 -16.10 13.73 4.08
CA VAL A 184 -16.36 12.83 2.95
C VAL A 184 -15.04 12.34 2.36
N VAL A 185 -14.18 13.28 1.92
CA VAL A 185 -12.90 12.93 1.34
C VAL A 185 -11.86 12.77 2.44
N GLY A 186 -11.50 11.52 2.73
CA GLY A 186 -10.44 11.15 3.65
C GLY A 186 -9.13 10.74 2.96
N PRO A 187 -8.16 10.22 3.71
CA PRO A 187 -6.88 9.78 3.16
C PRO A 187 -7.05 8.61 2.18
N THR A 188 -8.05 7.76 2.38
CA THR A 188 -8.36 6.61 1.52
C THR A 188 -8.64 7.05 0.08
N GLN A 189 -9.58 7.96 -0.13
CA GLN A 189 -9.97 8.41 -1.48
C GLN A 189 -8.83 9.19 -2.16
N VAL A 190 -8.04 9.95 -1.39
CA VAL A 190 -6.86 10.65 -1.92
C VAL A 190 -5.74 9.67 -2.30
N LEU A 191 -5.50 8.61 -1.53
CA LEU A 191 -4.55 7.57 -1.89
C LEU A 191 -4.94 6.87 -3.19
N ASP A 192 -6.23 6.63 -3.43
CA ASP A 192 -6.74 6.06 -4.67
C ASP A 192 -6.48 6.95 -5.88
N TYR A 193 -6.78 8.24 -5.73
CA TYR A 193 -6.44 9.23 -6.74
C TYR A 193 -4.94 9.21 -7.04
N LEU A 194 -4.13 9.23 -5.99
CA LEU A 194 -2.68 9.24 -6.09
C LEU A 194 -2.10 7.93 -6.62
N ALA A 195 -2.75 6.78 -6.47
CA ALA A 195 -2.27 5.52 -7.04
C ALA A 195 -2.24 5.58 -8.57
N SER A 196 -3.25 6.23 -9.18
CA SER A 196 -3.39 6.37 -10.64
C SER A 196 -2.72 7.62 -11.22
N ASP A 197 -2.41 8.65 -10.41
CA ASP A 197 -1.83 9.93 -10.89
C ASP A 197 -0.42 9.76 -11.51
N PRO A 198 -0.22 9.92 -12.82
CA PRO A 198 1.08 9.71 -13.45
C PRO A 198 2.16 10.73 -13.02
N ARG A 199 1.76 11.87 -12.43
CA ARG A 199 2.71 12.92 -12.00
C ARG A 199 3.29 12.72 -10.62
N THR A 200 2.69 11.82 -9.84
CA THR A 200 3.14 11.50 -8.48
C THR A 200 3.99 10.24 -8.52
N ASP A 201 5.25 10.32 -8.09
CA ASP A 201 6.16 9.18 -7.96
C ASP A 201 6.26 8.65 -6.52
N SER A 202 5.99 9.49 -5.52
CA SER A 202 6.02 9.13 -4.10
C SER A 202 4.95 9.85 -3.30
N ILE A 203 4.53 9.25 -2.19
CA ILE A 203 3.46 9.77 -1.33
C ILE A 203 3.97 9.88 0.11
N VAL A 204 3.67 11.01 0.74
CA VAL A 204 3.97 11.31 2.14
C VAL A 204 2.65 11.58 2.84
N LEU A 205 2.38 10.79 3.87
CA LEU A 205 1.10 10.78 4.57
C LEU A 205 1.31 11.08 6.06
N TYR A 206 0.65 12.13 6.54
CA TYR A 206 0.56 12.43 7.96
C TYR A 206 -0.84 12.09 8.47
N LEU A 207 -0.90 11.18 9.44
CA LEU A 207 -2.15 10.67 10.03
C LEU A 207 -2.18 10.90 11.55
N GLU A 208 -3.32 11.38 12.02
CA GLU A 208 -3.78 11.39 13.40
C GLU A 208 -4.74 10.23 13.64
N ASN A 209 -5.70 10.01 12.73
CA ASN A 209 -6.66 8.92 12.80
C ASN A 209 -6.75 8.19 11.46
N ILE A 210 -7.17 6.94 11.52
CA ILE A 210 -7.57 6.18 10.34
C ILE A 210 -9.08 5.97 10.44
N GLY A 211 -9.79 6.19 9.34
CA GLY A 211 -11.20 5.82 9.21
C GLY A 211 -11.37 4.30 9.19
N PRO A 212 -12.30 3.76 8.38
CA PRO A 212 -12.45 2.31 8.23
C PRO A 212 -11.12 1.65 7.83
N ALA A 213 -10.57 0.81 8.72
CA ALA A 213 -9.22 0.28 8.58
C ALA A 213 -9.04 -0.57 7.32
N ARG A 214 -10.07 -1.30 6.93
CA ARG A 214 -10.07 -2.15 5.73
C ARG A 214 -9.97 -1.33 4.45
N GLU A 215 -10.79 -0.29 4.32
CA GLU A 215 -10.74 0.62 3.18
C GLU A 215 -9.39 1.34 3.10
N PHE A 216 -8.91 1.81 4.25
CA PHE A 216 -7.58 2.42 4.36
C PHE A 216 -6.47 1.45 3.92
N MET A 217 -6.49 0.21 4.39
CA MET A 217 -5.53 -0.82 4.00
C MET A 217 -5.60 -1.14 2.51
N SER A 218 -6.81 -1.16 1.95
CA SER A 218 -7.04 -1.38 0.53
C SER A 218 -6.42 -0.27 -0.33
N ALA A 219 -6.76 0.99 -0.05
CA ALA A 219 -6.21 2.14 -0.76
C ALA A 219 -4.69 2.27 -0.57
N LEU A 220 -4.19 2.01 0.64
CA LEU A 220 -2.76 2.06 0.94
C LEU A 220 -2.00 0.99 0.17
N ARG A 221 -2.49 -0.26 0.10
CA ARG A 221 -1.89 -1.34 -0.70
C ARG A 221 -1.88 -1.01 -2.18
N ALA A 222 -2.99 -0.48 -2.71
CA ALA A 222 -3.11 -0.06 -4.11
C ALA A 222 -2.12 1.06 -4.47
N ALA A 223 -1.91 2.03 -3.58
CA ALA A 223 -0.92 3.08 -3.78
C ALA A 223 0.52 2.56 -3.63
N ALA A 224 0.77 1.77 -2.57
CA ALA A 224 2.09 1.27 -2.22
C ALA A 224 2.66 0.25 -3.21
N SER A 225 1.81 -0.49 -3.94
CA SER A 225 2.23 -1.44 -4.98
C SER A 225 2.88 -0.78 -6.19
N VAL A 226 2.55 0.50 -6.43
CA VAL A 226 3.04 1.26 -7.60
C VAL A 226 4.03 2.35 -7.17
N LYS A 227 3.88 2.89 -5.96
CA LYS A 227 4.58 4.10 -5.49
C LYS A 227 5.03 3.94 -4.04
N PRO A 228 6.23 4.41 -3.66
CA PRO A 228 6.62 4.44 -2.26
C PRO A 228 5.71 5.37 -1.44
N VAL A 229 5.18 4.85 -0.35
CA VAL A 229 4.34 5.60 0.60
C VAL A 229 5.05 5.69 1.96
N ILE A 230 5.29 6.90 2.45
CA ILE A 230 5.77 7.16 3.81
C ILE A 230 4.60 7.57 4.69
N VAL A 231 4.52 7.02 5.89
CA VAL A 231 3.48 7.35 6.87
C VAL A 231 4.10 7.85 8.18
N LEU A 232 3.67 9.02 8.63
CA LEU A 232 3.93 9.56 9.96
C LEU A 232 2.61 9.55 10.77
N LYS A 233 2.52 8.66 11.75
CA LYS A 233 1.36 8.55 12.66
C LYS A 233 1.62 9.31 13.97
N ALA A 234 0.71 10.24 14.29
CA ALA A 234 0.62 10.93 15.58
C ALA A 234 -0.26 10.14 16.57
N GLY A 235 -0.23 10.49 17.86
CA GLY A 235 -1.07 9.85 18.90
C GLY A 235 -0.75 8.38 19.14
N ARG A 236 0.45 8.08 19.70
CA ARG A 236 0.97 6.71 19.85
C ARG A 236 0.63 6.04 21.17
N SER A 237 0.11 6.80 22.13
CA SER A 237 -0.10 6.35 23.51
C SER A 237 -1.45 5.66 23.68
N GLU A 238 -1.87 4.84 22.73
CA GLU A 238 -3.08 4.03 22.88
C GLU A 238 -2.75 2.75 23.70
N PRO A 239 -3.51 2.46 24.76
CA PRO A 239 -3.33 1.23 25.53
C PRO A 239 -3.61 -0.02 24.66
N GLY A 240 -3.01 -1.16 25.01
CA GLY A 240 -3.33 -2.45 24.38
C GLY A 240 -2.51 -2.84 23.13
N GLY A 241 -1.43 -2.13 22.79
CA GLY A 241 -0.53 -2.52 21.70
C GLY A 241 -1.00 -2.13 20.28
N ALA A 242 -2.07 -1.34 20.19
CA ALA A 242 -2.61 -0.74 18.98
C ALA A 242 -1.54 -0.15 18.02
N ASP A 243 -0.54 0.54 18.57
CA ASP A 243 0.52 1.15 17.77
C ASP A 243 1.39 0.12 17.03
N ALA A 244 1.59 -1.05 17.63
CA ALA A 244 2.38 -2.12 17.06
C ALA A 244 1.58 -2.97 16.07
N VAL A 245 0.25 -3.08 16.25
CA VAL A 245 -0.67 -3.60 15.22
C VAL A 245 -0.66 -2.69 14.00
N PHE A 246 -0.75 -1.37 14.20
CA PHE A 246 -0.66 -0.40 13.10
C PHE A 246 0.67 -0.49 12.34
N ASP A 247 1.78 -0.70 13.05
CA ASP A 247 3.09 -0.94 12.42
C ASP A 247 3.12 -2.22 11.58
N ALA A 248 2.48 -3.31 12.04
CA ALA A 248 2.33 -4.54 11.26
C ALA A 248 1.46 -4.33 10.02
N ALA A 249 0.37 -3.57 10.15
CA ALA A 249 -0.51 -3.20 9.06
C ALA A 249 0.24 -2.44 7.96
N LEU A 250 0.98 -1.38 8.31
CA LEU A 250 1.79 -0.62 7.35
C LEU A 250 2.85 -1.48 6.66
N ARG A 251 3.52 -2.37 7.42
CA ARG A 251 4.50 -3.32 6.87
C ARG A 251 3.85 -4.23 5.81
N ARG A 252 2.69 -4.81 6.10
CA ARG A 252 1.94 -5.64 5.14
C ARG A 252 1.41 -4.87 3.97
N ALA A 253 1.08 -3.59 4.16
CA ALA A 253 0.62 -2.72 3.09
C ALA A 253 1.73 -2.27 2.13
N GLY A 254 3.00 -2.48 2.46
CA GLY A 254 4.12 -2.01 1.63
C GLY A 254 4.57 -0.57 1.92
N ALA A 255 3.96 0.08 2.91
CA ALA A 255 4.25 1.46 3.31
C ALA A 255 5.38 1.52 4.35
N VAL A 256 6.12 2.63 4.39
CA VAL A 256 7.21 2.84 5.36
C VAL A 256 6.77 3.79 6.45
N ARG A 257 6.84 3.33 7.70
CA ARG A 257 6.52 4.16 8.86
C ARG A 257 7.74 4.96 9.31
N VAL A 258 7.58 6.27 9.48
CA VAL A 258 8.54 7.13 10.19
C VAL A 258 7.99 7.52 11.56
N ARG A 259 8.88 7.64 12.55
CA ARG A 259 8.54 7.89 13.97
C ARG A 259 8.79 9.31 14.40
N TYR A 260 9.60 10.10 13.71
CA TYR A 260 9.81 11.48 14.11
C TYR A 260 9.63 12.40 12.94
N PHE A 261 9.18 13.62 13.22
CA PHE A 261 8.97 14.63 12.20
C PHE A 261 10.25 14.89 11.40
N VAL A 262 11.42 14.89 12.06
CA VAL A 262 12.72 15.03 11.39
C VAL A 262 13.00 13.91 10.38
N GLN A 263 12.51 12.69 10.63
CA GLN A 263 12.71 11.54 9.72
C GLN A 263 11.87 11.68 8.45
N LEU A 264 10.78 12.45 8.49
CA LEU A 264 9.96 12.75 7.31
C LEU A 264 10.83 13.41 6.24
N PHE A 265 11.66 14.38 6.65
CA PHE A 265 12.57 15.10 5.77
C PHE A 265 13.61 14.17 5.14
N SER A 266 14.19 13.27 5.95
CA SER A 266 15.10 12.25 5.45
C SER A 266 14.44 11.33 4.43
N ALA A 267 13.22 10.90 4.72
CA ALA A 267 12.45 10.00 3.89
C ALA A 267 12.05 10.64 2.55
N VAL A 268 11.49 11.87 2.56
CA VAL A 268 11.12 12.61 1.34
C VAL A 268 12.33 12.75 0.41
N LYS A 269 13.49 13.08 0.98
CA LYS A 269 14.73 13.30 0.23
C LYS A 269 15.25 12.05 -0.47
N VAL A 270 15.18 10.87 0.17
CA VAL A 270 15.62 9.61 -0.45
C VAL A 270 14.60 8.96 -1.37
N LEU A 271 13.32 9.33 -1.28
CA LEU A 271 12.31 8.70 -2.13
C LEU A 271 12.46 9.06 -3.60
N GLY A 272 12.93 10.26 -3.91
CA GLY A 272 13.28 10.68 -5.28
C GLY A 272 14.53 9.99 -5.83
N TYR A 273 15.23 9.20 -5.02
CA TYR A 273 16.46 8.54 -5.42
C TYR A 273 16.20 7.34 -6.34
N ALA A 274 16.88 7.32 -7.49
CA ALA A 274 16.63 6.33 -8.55
C ALA A 274 17.09 4.91 -8.19
N ARG A 275 18.08 4.76 -7.29
CA ARG A 275 18.64 3.46 -6.91
C ARG A 275 18.05 2.96 -5.60
N ARG A 276 17.41 1.80 -5.64
CA ARG A 276 16.89 1.12 -4.45
C ARG A 276 17.86 0.05 -3.97
N PRO A 277 18.12 -0.07 -2.66
CA PRO A 277 18.92 -1.18 -2.13
C PRO A 277 18.15 -2.49 -2.31
N ARG A 278 18.89 -3.60 -2.48
CA ARG A 278 18.33 -4.96 -2.52
C ARG A 278 18.38 -5.66 -1.17
N GLY A 279 18.76 -4.93 -0.13
CA GLY A 279 18.95 -5.45 1.21
C GLY A 279 19.16 -4.31 2.20
N ARG A 280 19.77 -4.62 3.33
CA ARG A 280 19.88 -3.71 4.48
C ARG A 280 21.30 -3.51 4.99
N ARG A 281 22.30 -4.12 4.33
CA ARG A 281 23.70 -4.11 4.76
C ARG A 281 24.44 -2.90 4.20
N VAL A 282 24.99 -2.06 5.06
CA VAL A 282 25.74 -0.85 4.67
C VAL A 282 27.22 -0.95 4.96
N ALA A 283 28.03 -0.49 4.01
CA ALA A 283 29.41 -0.12 4.26
C ALA A 283 29.47 1.36 4.66
N LEU A 284 30.26 1.69 5.68
CA LEU A 284 30.49 3.06 6.10
C LEU A 284 31.87 3.51 5.60
N LEU A 285 31.93 4.69 4.99
CA LEU A 285 33.17 5.35 4.58
C LEU A 285 33.26 6.70 5.28
N SER A 286 34.40 7.03 5.90
CA SER A 286 34.57 8.32 6.58
C SER A 286 35.99 8.83 6.56
N ASN A 287 36.15 10.16 6.71
CA ASN A 287 37.42 10.83 6.95
C ASN A 287 37.75 10.99 8.46
N GLY A 288 37.05 10.26 9.33
CA GLY A 288 37.30 10.27 10.78
C GLY A 288 36.54 9.17 11.52
N SER A 289 36.91 8.89 12.77
CA SER A 289 36.32 7.78 13.56
C SER A 289 34.99 8.12 14.24
N GLY A 290 34.74 9.38 14.55
CA GLY A 290 33.52 9.82 15.25
C GLY A 290 32.21 9.59 14.47
N PRO A 291 32.07 10.09 13.22
CA PRO A 291 30.82 9.98 12.46
C PRO A 291 30.34 8.54 12.25
N PRO A 292 31.19 7.56 11.89
CA PRO A 292 30.79 6.16 11.80
C PRO A 292 30.31 5.57 13.12
N GLN A 293 30.89 5.97 14.25
CA GLN A 293 30.46 5.46 15.55
C GLN A 293 29.02 5.89 15.87
N LEU A 294 28.68 7.16 15.63
CA LEU A 294 27.30 7.67 15.79
C LEU A 294 26.31 6.95 14.88
N ALA A 295 26.70 6.64 13.63
CA ALA A 295 25.88 5.84 12.74
C ALA A 295 25.71 4.39 13.24
N LEU A 296 26.78 3.79 13.78
CA LEU A 296 26.77 2.43 14.31
C LEU A 296 25.91 2.28 15.57
N ASP A 297 25.71 3.32 16.35
CA ASP A 297 24.78 3.28 17.50
C ASP A 297 23.31 3.10 17.04
N LEU A 298 22.99 3.47 15.80
CA LEU A 298 21.69 3.25 15.17
C LEU A 298 21.64 2.01 14.27
N ILE A 299 22.79 1.50 13.85
CA ILE A 299 22.91 0.32 12.99
C ILE A 299 23.16 -0.90 13.86
N GLY A 300 22.27 -1.89 13.79
CA GLY A 300 22.43 -3.09 14.59
C GLY A 300 21.39 -4.15 14.29
N PRO A 301 21.48 -5.31 14.95
CA PRO A 301 20.62 -6.46 14.65
C PRO A 301 19.12 -6.16 14.74
N GLU A 302 18.73 -5.19 15.58
CA GLU A 302 17.34 -4.75 15.76
C GLU A 302 16.95 -3.51 14.96
N ALA A 303 17.88 -2.91 14.22
CA ALA A 303 17.62 -1.73 13.42
C ALA A 303 17.11 -2.10 12.02
N ALA A 304 16.65 -1.08 11.28
CA ALA A 304 16.31 -1.22 9.86
C ALA A 304 17.55 -1.49 8.99
N VAL A 305 18.73 -1.13 9.49
CA VAL A 305 20.01 -1.18 8.78
C VAL A 305 20.98 -2.08 9.54
N LEU A 306 21.75 -2.87 8.80
CA LEU A 306 22.79 -3.75 9.32
C LEU A 306 24.16 -3.29 8.83
N LYS A 307 25.17 -3.50 9.65
CA LYS A 307 26.57 -3.33 9.24
C LYS A 307 26.94 -4.44 8.25
N ALA A 308 27.48 -4.08 7.09
CA ALA A 308 27.97 -5.06 6.12
C ALA A 308 29.27 -5.73 6.61
N GLU A 309 29.40 -7.03 6.34
CA GLU A 309 30.66 -7.74 6.47
C GLU A 309 31.35 -7.75 5.11
N LEU A 310 32.52 -7.11 5.01
CA LEU A 310 33.27 -6.99 3.76
C LEU A 310 33.94 -8.30 3.42
N SER A 311 33.94 -8.67 2.15
CA SER A 311 34.58 -9.90 1.70
C SER A 311 36.11 -9.84 1.88
N PRO A 312 36.78 -10.99 2.08
CA PRO A 312 38.25 -11.01 2.18
C PRO A 312 38.99 -10.45 0.96
N ALA A 313 38.36 -10.42 -0.22
CA ALA A 313 38.92 -9.79 -1.42
C ALA A 313 38.89 -8.26 -1.33
N THR A 314 37.77 -7.70 -0.89
CA THR A 314 37.60 -6.26 -0.66
C THR A 314 38.53 -5.78 0.46
N GLN A 315 38.64 -6.50 1.57
CA GLN A 315 39.55 -6.15 2.66
C GLN A 315 41.01 -6.07 2.19
N ARG A 316 41.47 -7.01 1.34
CA ARG A 316 42.83 -6.96 0.77
C ARG A 316 43.04 -5.75 -0.15
N THR A 317 42.04 -5.40 -0.94
CA THR A 317 42.10 -4.24 -1.84
C THR A 317 42.14 -2.95 -1.03
N LEU A 318 41.30 -2.82 0.00
CA LEU A 318 41.27 -1.68 0.91
C LEU A 318 42.59 -1.53 1.68
N ALA A 319 43.21 -2.62 2.13
CA ALA A 319 44.51 -2.58 2.81
C ALA A 319 45.63 -1.96 1.95
N GLY A 320 45.55 -2.04 0.62
CA GLY A 320 46.48 -1.38 -0.28
C GLY A 320 46.16 0.09 -0.60
N LEU A 321 44.92 0.52 -0.34
CA LEU A 321 44.45 1.90 -0.58
C LEU A 321 44.51 2.78 0.67
N LEU A 322 44.38 2.16 1.84
CA LEU A 322 44.42 2.81 3.15
C LEU A 322 45.85 2.92 3.68
N GLU A 323 45.99 3.64 4.79
CA GLU A 323 47.27 3.87 5.44
C GLU A 323 47.79 2.59 6.12
N PRO A 324 49.12 2.48 6.36
CA PRO A 324 49.67 1.39 7.16
C PRO A 324 48.94 1.28 8.51
N ASP A 325 48.62 0.05 8.91
CA ASP A 325 47.88 -0.29 10.14
C ASP A 325 46.41 0.18 10.21
N ALA A 326 45.88 0.83 9.17
CA ALA A 326 44.46 1.14 9.10
C ALA A 326 43.62 -0.14 9.00
N PRO A 327 42.56 -0.31 9.81
CA PRO A 327 41.72 -1.50 9.74
C PRO A 327 40.98 -1.54 8.40
N ALA A 328 41.25 -2.55 7.58
CA ALA A 328 40.60 -2.75 6.28
C ALA A 328 39.18 -3.35 6.37
N GLY A 329 38.48 -3.09 7.49
CA GLY A 329 37.15 -3.58 7.77
C GLY A 329 36.06 -2.54 7.52
N ASN A 330 34.85 -2.82 7.98
CA ASN A 330 33.76 -1.85 8.05
C ASN A 330 33.70 -1.34 9.50
N PRO A 331 33.72 -0.03 9.79
CA PRO A 331 33.80 1.11 8.88
C PRO A 331 35.17 1.28 8.21
N VAL A 332 35.16 1.75 6.96
CA VAL A 332 36.37 2.17 6.23
C VAL A 332 36.67 3.63 6.61
N ILE A 333 37.81 3.85 7.24
CA ILE A 333 38.23 5.17 7.72
C ILE A 333 39.58 5.50 7.09
N THR A 334 39.69 6.70 6.53
CA THR A 334 40.95 7.26 6.04
C THR A 334 41.24 8.57 6.78
N TYR A 335 42.47 8.78 7.20
CA TYR A 335 42.90 9.93 8.00
C TYR A 335 43.70 11.01 7.23
N PRO A 336 44.44 10.68 6.15
CA PRO A 336 44.99 11.66 5.24
C PRO A 336 43.90 12.46 4.54
N PRO A 337 44.23 13.67 4.03
CA PRO A 337 43.28 14.49 3.31
C PRO A 337 42.65 13.72 2.15
N LEU A 338 41.32 13.62 2.17
CA LEU A 338 40.58 12.86 1.18
C LEU A 338 40.63 13.57 -0.18
N THR A 339 41.24 12.94 -1.18
CA THR A 339 41.22 13.44 -2.57
C THR A 339 40.06 12.85 -3.36
N PRO A 340 39.59 13.51 -4.44
CA PRO A 340 38.58 12.97 -5.34
C PRO A 340 38.90 11.56 -5.87
N GLU A 341 40.16 11.32 -6.25
CA GLU A 341 40.61 10.04 -6.82
C GLU A 341 40.56 8.93 -5.77
N ARG A 342 41.01 9.23 -4.54
CA ARG A 342 40.97 8.29 -3.42
C ARG A 342 39.53 7.98 -3.02
N LEU A 343 38.66 8.98 -2.96
CA LEU A 343 37.22 8.76 -2.72
C LEU A 343 36.64 7.80 -3.76
N GLN A 344 36.93 8.01 -5.05
CA GLN A 344 36.42 7.15 -6.11
C GLN A 344 36.92 5.71 -5.98
N GLN A 345 38.22 5.50 -5.76
CA GLN A 345 38.80 4.17 -5.59
C GLN A 345 38.17 3.39 -4.42
N LEU A 346 37.96 4.06 -3.28
CA LEU A 346 37.30 3.46 -2.11
C LEU A 346 35.83 3.13 -2.41
N LEU A 347 35.11 4.01 -3.09
CA LEU A 347 33.70 3.78 -3.45
C LEU A 347 33.53 2.66 -4.47
N ASP A 348 34.38 2.58 -5.50
CA ASP A 348 34.37 1.49 -6.48
C ASP A 348 34.55 0.13 -5.78
N CYS A 349 35.52 0.05 -4.86
CA CYS A 349 35.79 -1.15 -4.08
C CYS A 349 34.57 -1.57 -3.23
N LEU A 350 33.93 -0.63 -2.53
CA LEU A 350 32.78 -0.92 -1.68
C LEU A 350 31.50 -1.25 -2.46
N ILE A 351 31.27 -0.62 -3.60
CA ILE A 351 30.08 -0.86 -4.42
C ILE A 351 30.15 -2.20 -5.13
N ASP A 352 31.33 -2.72 -5.43
CA ASP A 352 31.48 -4.01 -6.10
C ASP A 352 31.36 -5.21 -5.14
N ASP A 353 31.48 -5.01 -3.83
CA ASP A 353 31.39 -6.08 -2.84
C ASP A 353 29.96 -6.65 -2.69
N ALA A 354 29.77 -7.95 -2.94
CA ALA A 354 28.45 -8.60 -2.84
C ALA A 354 27.81 -8.62 -1.44
N GLY A 355 28.61 -8.43 -0.38
CA GLY A 355 28.19 -8.29 1.01
C GLY A 355 27.60 -6.91 1.35
N VAL A 356 27.77 -5.92 0.46
CA VAL A 356 27.33 -4.53 0.64
C VAL A 356 26.08 -4.27 -0.19
N ASP A 357 25.00 -3.81 0.43
CA ASP A 357 23.75 -3.42 -0.26
C ASP A 357 23.69 -1.91 -0.54
N GLY A 358 24.53 -1.11 0.13
CA GLY A 358 24.78 0.31 -0.17
C GLY A 358 25.84 0.94 0.73
N VAL A 359 26.19 2.20 0.48
CA VAL A 359 27.32 2.88 1.13
C VAL A 359 26.85 4.16 1.82
N LEU A 360 27.27 4.35 3.07
CA LEU A 360 27.13 5.59 3.83
C LEU A 360 28.46 6.36 3.81
N VAL A 361 28.48 7.50 3.14
CA VAL A 361 29.67 8.38 3.06
C VAL A 361 29.53 9.48 4.12
N LEU A 362 30.29 9.39 5.20
CA LEU A 362 30.17 10.24 6.38
C LEU A 362 31.39 11.14 6.49
N LEU A 363 31.28 12.39 6.05
CA LEU A 363 32.40 13.34 6.00
C LEU A 363 32.22 14.48 6.99
N ALA A 364 33.28 14.75 7.76
CA ALA A 364 33.42 15.93 8.60
C ALA A 364 34.25 17.02 7.89
N PRO A 365 34.15 18.29 8.32
CA PRO A 365 35.01 19.35 7.81
C PRO A 365 36.49 19.05 8.04
N ASP A 366 37.25 19.11 6.95
CA ASP A 366 38.69 18.94 6.94
C ASP A 366 39.31 20.13 6.20
N ALA A 367 40.15 20.88 6.90
CA ALA A 367 40.83 22.05 6.35
C ALA A 367 41.96 21.69 5.39
N LEU A 368 42.44 20.44 5.43
CA LEU A 368 43.53 19.96 4.59
C LEU A 368 43.03 19.35 3.27
N ALA A 369 41.73 19.07 3.16
CA ALA A 369 41.10 18.49 1.98
C ALA A 369 40.31 19.53 1.16
N ASP A 370 40.33 19.42 -0.17
CA ASP A 370 39.42 20.17 -1.05
C ASP A 370 38.02 19.54 -1.02
N MET A 371 37.29 19.85 0.05
CA MET A 371 35.93 19.34 0.26
C MET A 371 34.97 19.68 -0.89
N PRO A 372 35.01 20.88 -1.53
CA PRO A 372 34.27 21.13 -2.76
C PRO A 372 34.61 20.18 -3.92
N ALA A 373 35.88 19.81 -4.13
CA ALA A 373 36.25 18.83 -5.15
C ALA A 373 35.75 17.42 -4.81
N VAL A 374 35.87 17.02 -3.54
CA VAL A 374 35.33 15.74 -3.04
C VAL A 374 33.82 15.66 -3.24
N ALA A 375 33.09 16.73 -2.91
CA ALA A 375 31.64 16.80 -3.12
C ALA A 375 31.26 16.74 -4.61
N ARG A 376 31.98 17.45 -5.50
CA ARG A 376 31.77 17.37 -6.95
C ARG A 376 32.00 15.96 -7.48
N GLN A 377 33.04 15.27 -7.01
CA GLN A 377 33.32 13.91 -7.41
C GLN A 377 32.20 12.95 -6.98
N LEU A 378 31.74 13.09 -5.74
CA LEU A 378 30.62 12.30 -5.24
C LEU A 378 29.33 12.56 -6.04
N ALA A 379 29.06 13.82 -6.40
CA ALA A 379 27.90 14.21 -7.22
C ALA A 379 27.92 13.59 -8.63
N GLN A 380 29.11 13.38 -9.21
CA GLN A 380 29.27 12.73 -10.52
C GLN A 380 29.18 11.20 -10.44
N PHE A 381 29.65 10.64 -9.33
CA PHE A 381 29.74 9.20 -9.12
C PHE A 381 28.41 8.57 -8.68
N SER A 382 27.80 9.13 -7.63
CA SER A 382 26.65 8.56 -6.93
C SER A 382 25.44 8.25 -7.85
N PRO A 383 25.02 9.13 -8.78
CA PRO A 383 23.91 8.83 -9.69
C PRO A 383 24.17 7.64 -10.64
N LYS A 384 25.44 7.36 -10.94
CA LYS A 384 25.87 6.27 -11.83
C LYS A 384 26.06 4.95 -11.10
N ALA A 385 26.20 4.99 -9.77
CA ALA A 385 26.44 3.81 -8.95
C ALA A 385 25.32 2.76 -9.09
N ARG A 386 25.71 1.49 -9.03
CA ARG A 386 24.77 0.35 -9.07
C ARG A 386 24.02 0.16 -7.75
N LYS A 387 24.60 0.65 -6.65
CA LYS A 387 24.05 0.58 -5.30
C LYS A 387 23.83 1.99 -4.75
N PRO A 388 22.88 2.17 -3.82
CA PRO A 388 22.64 3.48 -3.24
C PRO A 388 23.82 3.99 -2.42
N VAL A 389 24.16 5.26 -2.63
CA VAL A 389 25.16 6.00 -1.87
C VAL A 389 24.45 7.15 -1.17
N VAL A 390 24.42 7.09 0.16
CA VAL A 390 23.82 8.15 0.98
C VAL A 390 24.95 8.88 1.69
N SER A 391 24.94 10.21 1.60
CA SER A 391 26.04 11.02 2.11
C SER A 391 25.63 11.84 3.33
N CYS A 392 26.57 12.08 4.22
CA CYS A 392 26.47 13.00 5.33
C CYS A 392 27.68 13.93 5.28
N PHE A 393 27.44 15.24 5.20
CA PHE A 393 28.46 16.26 5.34
C PHE A 393 28.14 17.03 6.63
N MET A 394 28.92 16.80 7.68
CA MET A 394 28.64 17.33 9.02
C MET A 394 28.98 18.83 9.12
N GLY A 395 28.19 19.58 9.89
CA GLY A 395 28.37 21.04 10.09
C GLY A 395 27.51 21.89 9.16
N ASP A 396 27.63 23.23 9.22
CA ASP A 396 26.74 24.14 8.48
C ASP A 396 27.46 25.14 7.59
N ALA A 397 28.27 26.04 8.16
CA ALA A 397 28.79 27.19 7.43
C ALA A 397 29.49 26.81 6.10
N GLY A 398 30.46 25.89 6.15
CA GLY A 398 31.18 25.43 4.95
C GLY A 398 30.49 24.27 4.21
N MET A 399 29.70 23.44 4.92
CA MET A 399 29.17 22.19 4.35
C MET A 399 27.77 22.31 3.76
N ARG A 400 26.98 23.30 4.16
CA ARG A 400 25.62 23.52 3.62
C ARG A 400 25.62 23.73 2.10
N PRO A 401 26.51 24.55 1.50
CA PRO A 401 26.56 24.69 0.05
C PRO A 401 26.91 23.38 -0.67
N LEU A 402 27.79 22.55 -0.07
CA LEU A 402 28.17 21.25 -0.62
C LEU A 402 27.02 20.25 -0.59
N ARG A 403 26.23 20.24 0.51
CA ARG A 403 25.00 19.44 0.57
C ARG A 403 24.00 19.85 -0.50
N ARG A 404 23.78 21.16 -0.68
CA ARG A 404 22.88 21.67 -1.74
C ARG A 404 23.36 21.23 -3.13
N MET A 405 24.66 21.33 -3.41
CA MET A 405 25.24 20.85 -4.67
C MET A 405 24.98 19.35 -4.91
N LEU A 406 25.12 18.52 -3.87
CA LEU A 406 24.83 17.09 -3.97
C LEU A 406 23.34 16.84 -4.21
N ASP A 407 22.47 17.57 -3.51
CA ASP A 407 21.02 17.46 -3.64
C ASP A 407 20.54 17.86 -5.05
N ASP A 408 21.06 18.96 -5.58
CA ASP A 408 20.78 19.44 -6.94
C ASP A 408 21.28 18.44 -8.00
N ALA A 409 22.34 17.67 -7.69
CA ALA A 409 22.83 16.57 -8.51
C ALA A 409 22.06 15.25 -8.31
N GLY A 410 21.01 15.24 -7.49
CA GLY A 410 20.20 14.06 -7.19
C GLY A 410 20.86 13.06 -6.23
N THR A 411 21.88 13.49 -5.48
CA THR A 411 22.57 12.69 -4.46
C THR A 411 22.16 13.14 -3.06
N PRO A 412 21.47 12.30 -2.26
CA PRO A 412 20.96 12.72 -0.97
C PRO A 412 22.10 13.01 0.01
N ALA A 413 22.17 14.25 0.48
CA ALA A 413 23.18 14.71 1.44
C ALA A 413 22.60 15.20 2.77
N PHE A 414 23.02 14.59 3.87
CA PHE A 414 22.49 14.86 5.21
C PHE A 414 23.45 15.66 6.07
N ARG A 415 22.89 16.33 7.09
CA ARG A 415 23.66 17.09 8.07
C ARG A 415 24.27 16.21 9.16
N THR A 416 23.62 15.10 9.49
CA THR A 416 24.02 14.24 10.60
C THR A 416 24.07 12.76 10.19
N PRO A 417 24.98 11.95 10.78
CA PRO A 417 25.08 10.52 10.48
C PRO A 417 23.78 9.75 10.74
N GLU A 418 23.04 10.15 11.78
CA GLU A 418 21.75 9.58 12.13
C GLU A 418 20.74 9.77 11.01
N SER A 419 20.63 11.00 10.49
CA SER A 419 19.72 11.31 9.40
C SER A 419 20.06 10.50 8.14
N ALA A 420 21.35 10.27 7.86
CA ALA A 420 21.82 9.47 6.73
C ALA A 420 21.53 7.96 6.91
N ALA A 421 21.80 7.41 8.09
CA ALA A 421 21.50 6.03 8.42
C ALA A 421 19.98 5.76 8.37
N ASP A 422 19.19 6.69 8.89
CA ASP A 422 17.73 6.61 8.90
C ASP A 422 17.14 6.71 7.49
N ALA A 423 17.68 7.60 6.66
CA ALA A 423 17.38 7.69 5.23
C ALA A 423 17.65 6.37 4.49
N PHE A 424 18.80 5.72 4.74
CA PHE A 424 19.05 4.39 4.17
C PHE A 424 18.07 3.35 4.72
N GLY A 425 17.75 3.42 6.02
CA GLY A 425 16.76 2.58 6.68
C GLY A 425 15.38 2.67 6.03
N VAL A 426 14.94 3.86 5.60
CA VAL A 426 13.69 4.07 4.84
C VAL A 426 13.73 3.30 3.52
N LEU A 427 14.83 3.37 2.77
CA LEU A 427 14.99 2.66 1.49
C LEU A 427 14.98 1.14 1.67
N ALA A 428 15.73 0.63 2.67
CA ALA A 428 15.79 -0.79 2.98
C ALA A 428 14.45 -1.34 3.48
N THR A 429 13.77 -0.59 4.35
CA THR A 429 12.43 -0.93 4.87
C THR A 429 11.40 -0.93 3.76
N HIS A 430 11.46 0.04 2.83
CA HIS A 430 10.58 0.04 1.66
C HIS A 430 10.76 -1.24 0.85
N TYR A 431 11.99 -1.60 0.49
CA TYR A 431 12.27 -2.83 -0.27
C TYR A 431 11.74 -4.08 0.45
N TYR A 432 11.99 -4.18 1.76
CA TYR A 432 11.49 -5.28 2.58
C TYR A 432 9.95 -5.34 2.61
N ASN A 433 9.28 -4.22 2.85
CA ASN A 433 7.82 -4.17 2.91
C ASN A 433 7.18 -4.46 1.55
N GLN A 434 7.84 -4.09 0.44
CA GLN A 434 7.41 -4.47 -0.91
C GLN A 434 7.44 -5.99 -1.11
N GLN A 435 8.46 -6.68 -0.61
CA GLN A 435 8.49 -8.15 -0.67
C GLN A 435 7.32 -8.78 0.11
N LEU A 436 6.94 -8.19 1.25
CA LEU A 436 5.78 -8.64 2.04
C LEU A 436 4.47 -8.36 1.32
N LEU A 437 4.31 -7.18 0.72
CA LEU A 437 3.11 -6.78 -0.02
C LEU A 437 2.77 -7.79 -1.13
N LEU A 438 3.80 -8.26 -1.84
CA LEU A 438 3.74 -9.24 -2.94
C LEU A 438 3.33 -10.65 -2.51
N GLN A 439 3.22 -10.93 -1.21
CA GLN A 439 2.90 -12.27 -0.74
C GLN A 439 1.39 -12.51 -0.72
N THR A 440 0.93 -13.42 -1.57
CA THR A 440 -0.38 -14.07 -1.42
C THR A 440 -0.23 -15.49 -0.87
N GLN A 441 -1.25 -15.96 -0.17
CA GLN A 441 -1.35 -17.38 0.15
C GLN A 441 -1.50 -18.17 -1.15
N PRO A 442 -0.66 -19.18 -1.40
CA PRO A 442 -0.85 -20.06 -2.53
C PRO A 442 -2.15 -20.86 -2.34
N PRO A 443 -2.89 -21.19 -3.41
CA PRO A 443 -4.02 -22.10 -3.31
C PRO A 443 -3.51 -23.47 -2.82
N GLU A 444 -4.17 -24.01 -1.78
CA GLU A 444 -3.83 -25.34 -1.28
C GLU A 444 -4.09 -26.42 -2.35
N PRO A 445 -3.28 -27.49 -2.38
CA PRO A 445 -3.55 -28.63 -3.24
C PRO A 445 -4.93 -29.24 -2.93
N PRO A 446 -5.70 -29.71 -3.94
CA PRO A 446 -6.96 -30.40 -3.71
C PRO A 446 -6.77 -31.60 -2.76
N GLY A 447 -7.52 -31.64 -1.65
CA GLY A 447 -7.49 -32.73 -0.65
C GLY A 447 -6.92 -32.39 0.72
N LEU A 448 -6.38 -31.17 0.91
CA LEU A 448 -5.90 -30.64 2.19
C LEU A 448 -6.79 -29.52 2.76
N LEU A 449 -7.96 -29.29 2.16
CA LEU A 449 -8.87 -28.23 2.57
C LEU A 449 -9.31 -28.40 4.04
N PRO A 450 -9.44 -27.30 4.80
CA PRO A 450 -9.97 -27.35 6.15
C PRO A 450 -11.40 -27.88 6.21
N ASP A 451 -11.73 -28.59 7.30
CA ASP A 451 -13.08 -29.04 7.60
C ASP A 451 -13.85 -27.92 8.34
N TRP A 452 -14.36 -26.97 7.56
CA TRP A 452 -15.14 -25.83 8.06
C TRP A 452 -16.41 -26.26 8.79
N GLN A 453 -17.00 -27.39 8.39
CA GLN A 453 -18.26 -27.86 8.96
C GLN A 453 -18.02 -28.38 10.37
N ALA A 454 -17.02 -29.25 10.55
CA ALA A 454 -16.63 -29.74 11.87
C ALA A 454 -16.27 -28.58 12.81
N ALA A 455 -15.52 -27.59 12.31
CA ALA A 455 -15.16 -26.41 13.08
C ALA A 455 -16.38 -25.60 13.55
N ARG A 456 -17.33 -25.32 12.65
CA ARG A 456 -18.57 -24.60 13.00
C ARG A 456 -19.42 -25.35 14.01
N THR A 457 -19.57 -26.67 13.86
CA THR A 457 -20.35 -27.47 14.81
C THR A 457 -19.80 -27.39 16.23
N VAL A 458 -18.47 -27.36 16.41
CA VAL A 458 -17.84 -27.18 17.73
C VAL A 458 -18.18 -25.81 18.33
N ILE A 459 -18.10 -24.74 17.53
CA ILE A 459 -18.41 -23.38 17.96
C ILE A 459 -19.89 -23.25 18.31
N GLU A 460 -20.78 -23.76 17.47
CA GLU A 460 -22.24 -23.74 17.68
C GLU A 460 -22.63 -24.52 18.95
N ALA A 461 -22.03 -25.68 19.20
CA ALA A 461 -22.28 -26.48 20.40
C ALA A 461 -21.85 -25.73 21.68
N ALA A 462 -20.69 -25.07 21.66
CA ALA A 462 -20.23 -24.27 22.79
C ALA A 462 -21.17 -23.07 23.06
N ARG A 463 -21.60 -22.38 22.00
CA ARG A 463 -22.55 -21.26 22.09
C ARG A 463 -23.93 -21.71 22.58
N ALA A 464 -24.44 -22.85 22.11
CA ALA A 464 -25.70 -23.42 22.57
C ALA A 464 -25.68 -23.76 24.08
N ALA A 465 -24.50 -24.09 24.62
CA ALA A 465 -24.26 -24.27 26.04
C ALA A 465 -24.04 -22.95 26.82
N GLY A 466 -24.19 -21.79 26.17
CA GLY A 466 -23.98 -20.47 26.77
C GLY A 466 -22.51 -20.14 27.08
N ARG A 467 -21.56 -20.88 26.50
CA ARG A 467 -20.12 -20.69 26.73
C ARG A 467 -19.48 -19.86 25.62
N VAL A 468 -18.60 -18.96 26.03
CA VAL A 468 -17.69 -18.23 25.14
C VAL A 468 -16.25 -18.76 25.22
N GLU A 469 -15.93 -19.61 26.18
CA GLU A 469 -14.64 -20.31 26.25
C GLU A 469 -14.78 -21.77 25.82
N LEU A 470 -13.84 -22.20 24.98
CA LEU A 470 -13.73 -23.59 24.54
C LEU A 470 -12.88 -24.41 25.50
N THR A 471 -13.25 -25.66 25.70
CA THR A 471 -12.45 -26.63 26.44
C THR A 471 -11.18 -26.99 25.64
N PRO A 472 -10.11 -27.50 26.28
CA PRO A 472 -8.90 -27.91 25.57
C PRO A 472 -9.16 -28.98 24.49
N ALA A 473 -10.11 -29.89 24.72
CA ALA A 473 -10.51 -30.89 23.74
C ALA A 473 -11.20 -30.27 22.51
N GLU A 474 -12.10 -29.31 22.73
CA GLU A 474 -12.75 -28.56 21.64
C GLU A 474 -11.73 -27.72 20.86
N CYS A 475 -10.77 -27.08 21.53
CA CYS A 475 -9.67 -26.34 20.89
C CYS A 475 -8.85 -27.27 19.98
N ARG A 476 -8.55 -28.49 20.45
CA ARG A 476 -7.83 -29.51 19.68
C ARG A 476 -8.58 -29.90 18.41
N VAL A 477 -9.88 -30.19 18.53
CA VAL A 477 -10.72 -30.53 17.35
C VAL A 477 -10.71 -29.41 16.31
N LEU A 478 -10.82 -28.15 16.74
CA LEU A 478 -10.73 -27.00 15.83
C LEU A 478 -9.38 -26.88 15.13
N LEU A 479 -8.28 -27.04 15.88
CA LEU A 479 -6.93 -26.98 15.31
C LEU A 479 -6.68 -28.15 14.35
N ASP A 480 -7.17 -29.35 14.67
CA ASP A 480 -7.02 -30.52 13.82
C ASP A 480 -7.88 -30.43 12.54
N ALA A 481 -9.07 -29.80 12.60
CA ALA A 481 -9.92 -29.53 11.43
C ALA A 481 -9.23 -28.61 10.40
N PHE A 482 -8.25 -27.83 10.85
CA PHE A 482 -7.41 -26.94 10.05
C PHE A 482 -5.99 -27.49 9.85
N HIS A 483 -5.76 -28.76 10.17
CA HIS A 483 -4.46 -29.43 9.98
C HIS A 483 -3.28 -28.74 10.67
N VAL A 484 -3.50 -28.04 11.80
CA VAL A 484 -2.41 -27.41 12.56
C VAL A 484 -1.50 -28.51 13.14
N PRO A 485 -0.19 -28.55 12.83
CA PRO A 485 0.69 -29.69 13.12
C PRO A 485 1.16 -29.74 14.58
N LEU A 486 0.23 -29.88 15.53
CA LEU A 486 0.50 -29.88 16.97
C LEU A 486 0.26 -31.26 17.60
N ARG A 487 1.11 -31.66 18.53
CA ARG A 487 0.87 -32.82 19.42
C ARG A 487 0.62 -32.38 20.86
N ASP A 488 -0.14 -33.19 21.59
CA ASP A 488 -0.36 -33.00 23.03
C ASP A 488 0.85 -33.47 23.84
N GLY A 489 1.05 -32.82 24.99
CA GLY A 489 1.94 -33.26 26.05
C GLY A 489 3.24 -32.45 26.17
N PRO A 490 3.75 -32.26 27.40
CA PRO A 490 5.09 -31.72 27.60
C PRO A 490 6.12 -32.65 26.94
N MET A 491 7.33 -32.16 26.60
CA MET A 491 8.40 -33.13 26.34
C MET A 491 8.72 -33.87 27.64
N ASP A 492 9.36 -35.03 27.56
CA ASP A 492 10.26 -35.48 28.63
C ASP A 492 11.45 -34.50 28.69
N VAL A 493 11.18 -33.25 29.12
CA VAL A 493 12.15 -32.16 29.13
C VAL A 493 13.09 -32.43 30.30
N ARG A 494 14.34 -32.80 30.02
CA ARG A 494 15.41 -32.61 31.00
C ARG A 494 15.67 -31.09 31.11
N PRO A 495 15.59 -30.46 32.29
CA PRO A 495 15.53 -29.00 32.45
C PRO A 495 16.73 -28.16 31.95
N VAL A 496 17.69 -28.74 31.24
CA VAL A 496 19.02 -28.15 30.98
C VAL A 496 19.33 -27.98 29.49
N GLU A 497 18.52 -28.53 28.56
CA GLU A 497 18.84 -28.44 27.12
C GLU A 497 18.16 -27.24 26.41
N PRO A 498 18.85 -26.57 25.46
CA PRO A 498 18.34 -25.38 24.77
C PRO A 498 17.05 -25.57 23.95
N GLU A 499 16.70 -26.82 23.64
CA GLU A 499 15.47 -27.29 22.98
C GLU A 499 14.19 -27.09 23.85
N SER A 500 14.36 -26.57 25.07
CA SER A 500 13.31 -26.47 26.10
C SER A 500 12.70 -25.09 26.28
N ARG A 501 13.08 -24.09 25.46
CA ARG A 501 12.58 -22.72 25.68
C ARG A 501 11.14 -22.56 25.18
N PRO A 502 10.21 -22.14 26.06
CA PRO A 502 8.81 -21.99 25.67
C PRO A 502 8.64 -20.84 24.67
N MET A 503 7.99 -21.14 23.56
CA MET A 503 7.49 -20.17 22.59
C MET A 503 5.98 -20.00 22.77
N ALA A 504 5.38 -19.03 22.07
CA ALA A 504 3.94 -18.92 22.00
C ALA A 504 3.48 -18.44 20.63
N ILE A 505 2.33 -18.97 20.19
CA ILE A 505 1.52 -18.39 19.11
C ILE A 505 0.26 -17.84 19.77
N ARG A 506 0.01 -16.54 19.60
CA ARG A 506 -1.15 -15.86 20.18
C ARG A 506 -1.89 -15.11 19.10
N VAL A 507 -3.21 -15.23 19.08
CA VAL A 507 -4.11 -14.45 18.22
C VAL A 507 -4.98 -13.58 19.10
N ARG A 508 -5.08 -12.30 18.75
CA ARG A 508 -6.00 -11.34 19.37
C ARG A 508 -6.71 -10.54 18.29
N THR A 509 -7.98 -10.27 18.50
CA THR A 509 -8.76 -9.39 17.62
C THR A 509 -8.57 -7.94 18.03
N ASP A 510 -7.91 -7.15 17.17
CA ASP A 510 -7.82 -5.71 17.27
C ASP A 510 -9.12 -5.07 16.79
N ALA A 511 -9.58 -4.03 17.48
CA ALA A 511 -10.86 -3.38 17.17
C ALA A 511 -10.89 -2.72 15.78
N ARG A 512 -9.74 -2.35 15.22
CA ARG A 512 -9.64 -1.71 13.90
C ARG A 512 -9.22 -2.71 12.83
N PHE A 513 -8.17 -3.49 13.08
CA PHE A 513 -7.55 -4.33 12.05
C PHE A 513 -8.02 -5.80 12.05
N GLY A 514 -8.87 -6.19 13.00
CA GLY A 514 -9.34 -7.57 13.11
C GLY A 514 -8.28 -8.49 13.72
N PRO A 515 -8.23 -9.78 13.33
CA PRO A 515 -7.32 -10.74 13.95
C PRO A 515 -5.84 -10.38 13.69
N VAL A 516 -5.02 -10.48 14.73
CA VAL A 516 -3.57 -10.24 14.70
C VAL A 516 -2.84 -11.43 15.28
N ILE A 517 -1.85 -11.96 14.56
CA ILE A 517 -1.06 -13.11 14.97
C ILE A 517 0.27 -12.64 15.54
N ARG A 518 0.60 -13.13 16.73
CA ARG A 518 1.85 -12.88 17.44
C ARG A 518 2.62 -14.17 17.64
N PHE A 519 3.92 -14.13 17.34
CA PHE A 519 4.88 -15.18 17.64
C PHE A 519 6.03 -14.63 18.48
N GLY A 520 6.33 -15.29 19.60
CA GLY A 520 7.28 -14.76 20.58
C GLY A 520 7.62 -15.75 21.69
N ALA A 521 8.16 -15.23 22.79
CA ALA A 521 8.42 -16.03 23.99
C ALA A 521 7.10 -16.46 24.66
N GLY A 522 7.06 -17.70 25.13
CA GLY A 522 5.96 -18.29 25.89
C GLY A 522 6.33 -18.55 27.34
N GLY A 523 5.39 -19.11 28.11
CA GLY A 523 5.58 -19.45 29.51
C GLY A 523 5.76 -18.23 30.43
N PRO A 524 6.21 -18.44 31.68
CA PRO A 524 6.36 -17.38 32.68
C PRO A 524 7.37 -16.29 32.27
N ASP A 525 8.35 -16.62 31.42
CA ASP A 525 9.35 -15.68 30.91
C ASP A 525 8.78 -14.67 29.89
N ALA A 526 7.56 -14.90 29.38
CA ALA A 526 6.90 -14.00 28.42
C ALA A 526 6.61 -12.60 28.99
N LEU A 527 6.44 -12.49 30.32
CA LEU A 527 6.13 -11.24 31.03
C LEU A 527 7.24 -10.18 30.91
N LEU A 528 8.47 -10.60 30.62
CA LEU A 528 9.62 -9.70 30.45
C LEU A 528 9.77 -9.16 29.02
N SER A 529 8.95 -9.60 28.06
CA SER A 529 9.06 -9.29 26.63
C SER A 529 8.05 -8.19 26.20
N VAL A 530 8.33 -6.94 26.57
CA VAL A 530 7.40 -5.80 26.44
C VAL A 530 7.32 -5.21 25.01
N ALA A 531 8.24 -5.56 24.11
CA ALA A 531 8.31 -4.96 22.77
C ALA A 531 8.59 -6.01 21.68
N GLU A 532 7.61 -6.86 21.36
CA GLU A 532 7.78 -7.87 20.33
C GLU A 532 7.33 -7.36 18.96
N ARG A 533 8.29 -7.23 18.03
CA ARG A 533 8.03 -7.01 16.59
C ARG A 533 7.52 -8.27 15.88
N GLY A 534 7.37 -9.39 16.60
CA GLY A 534 6.84 -10.65 16.10
C GLY A 534 5.32 -10.62 15.98
N MET A 535 4.77 -9.63 15.27
CA MET A 535 3.33 -9.53 14.99
C MET A 535 3.08 -9.30 13.51
N ASP A 536 2.03 -9.92 13.00
CA ASP A 536 1.57 -9.76 11.63
C ASP A 536 0.05 -9.93 11.48
N LEU A 537 -0.48 -9.47 10.36
CA LEU A 537 -1.89 -9.63 9.98
C LEU A 537 -2.08 -10.86 9.10
N PRO A 538 -3.10 -11.69 9.34
CA PRO A 538 -3.55 -12.69 8.39
C PRO A 538 -4.11 -12.01 7.13
N PRO A 539 -4.08 -12.66 5.95
CA PRO A 539 -3.56 -14.01 5.70
C PRO A 539 -2.02 -14.11 5.69
N LEU A 540 -1.49 -15.24 6.16
CA LEU A 540 -0.06 -15.60 6.13
C LEU A 540 0.21 -16.75 5.16
N ASN A 541 1.29 -16.65 4.39
CA ASN A 541 1.88 -17.75 3.64
C ASN A 541 3.21 -18.19 4.30
N ASN A 542 3.89 -19.20 3.75
CA ASN A 542 5.17 -19.70 4.32
C ASN A 542 6.24 -18.61 4.40
N PHE A 543 6.34 -17.72 3.41
CA PHE A 543 7.29 -16.61 3.45
C PHE A 543 6.97 -15.62 4.56
N LEU A 544 5.70 -15.22 4.70
CA LEU A 544 5.25 -14.30 5.75
C LEU A 544 5.41 -14.92 7.14
N ALA A 545 5.07 -16.19 7.31
CA ALA A 545 5.27 -16.93 8.55
C ALA A 545 6.76 -17.00 8.92
N ARG A 546 7.64 -17.29 7.96
CA ARG A 546 9.09 -17.24 8.15
C ARG A 546 9.55 -15.84 8.57
N GLN A 547 9.11 -14.78 7.89
CA GLN A 547 9.46 -13.41 8.27
C GLN A 547 8.93 -13.03 9.65
N LEU A 548 7.73 -13.49 10.03
CA LEU A 548 7.18 -13.32 11.37
C LEU A 548 8.07 -13.97 12.44
N ILE A 549 8.51 -15.21 12.20
CA ILE A 549 9.44 -15.93 13.06
C ILE A 549 10.79 -15.19 13.16
N GLU A 550 11.39 -14.84 12.02
CA GLU A 550 12.70 -14.16 11.95
C GLU A 550 12.70 -12.78 12.62
N ARG A 551 11.55 -12.09 12.72
CA ARG A 551 11.44 -10.82 13.46
C ARG A 551 11.47 -11.01 14.97
N SER A 552 11.08 -12.18 15.47
CA SER A 552 11.03 -12.49 16.89
C SER A 552 12.42 -12.39 17.54
N ARG A 553 12.49 -11.76 18.71
CA ARG A 553 13.75 -11.58 19.46
C ARG A 553 14.28 -12.91 19.99
N ILE A 554 13.39 -13.76 20.53
CA ILE A 554 13.75 -15.09 21.02
C ILE A 554 14.28 -15.97 19.87
N TRP A 555 13.70 -15.82 18.67
CA TRP A 555 14.19 -16.52 17.49
C TRP A 555 15.64 -16.12 17.15
N ARG A 556 15.88 -14.83 16.90
CA ARG A 556 17.19 -14.34 16.45
C ARG A 556 18.32 -14.53 17.46
N ARG A 557 18.03 -14.36 18.75
CA ARG A 557 19.07 -14.39 19.79
C ARG A 557 19.36 -15.79 20.31
N VAL A 558 18.40 -16.71 20.20
CA VAL A 558 18.47 -17.98 20.93
C VAL A 558 18.13 -19.16 20.06
N LEU A 559 16.95 -19.17 19.42
CA LEU A 559 16.40 -20.38 18.81
C LEU A 559 16.94 -20.67 17.40
N ALA A 560 17.24 -19.65 16.60
CA ALA A 560 17.66 -19.81 15.21
C ALA A 560 18.84 -20.79 15.00
N PRO A 561 19.89 -20.81 15.85
CA PRO A 561 20.97 -21.80 15.73
C PRO A 561 20.66 -23.18 16.35
N GLN A 562 19.58 -23.31 17.11
CA GLN A 562 19.28 -24.50 17.92
C GLN A 562 18.10 -25.32 17.40
N VAL A 563 17.14 -24.69 16.72
CA VAL A 563 15.94 -25.34 16.20
C VAL A 563 16.24 -25.99 14.84
N SER A 564 15.81 -27.23 14.65
CA SER A 564 16.00 -27.96 13.40
C SER A 564 15.24 -27.31 12.23
N ASN A 565 15.66 -27.60 10.99
CA ASN A 565 14.94 -27.15 9.80
C ASN A 565 13.51 -27.71 9.76
N ALA A 566 13.32 -28.99 10.12
CA ALA A 566 12.00 -29.63 10.14
C ALA A 566 11.05 -28.98 11.16
N ALA A 567 11.54 -28.64 12.34
CA ALA A 567 10.74 -27.92 13.34
C ALA A 567 10.41 -26.49 12.90
N THR A 568 11.34 -25.84 12.20
CA THR A 568 11.13 -24.52 11.60
C THR A 568 10.04 -24.56 10.53
N GLU A 569 10.04 -25.58 9.65
CA GLU A 569 8.99 -25.81 8.66
C GLU A 569 7.63 -26.11 9.32
N ALA A 570 7.61 -26.95 10.37
CA ALA A 570 6.40 -27.23 11.13
C ALA A 570 5.83 -25.95 11.79
N LEU A 571 6.70 -25.07 12.32
CA LEU A 571 6.31 -23.78 12.88
C LEU A 571 5.73 -22.82 11.83
N GLN A 572 6.35 -22.77 10.64
CA GLN A 572 5.81 -21.99 9.52
C GLN A 572 4.44 -22.50 9.12
N HIS A 573 4.29 -23.83 8.97
CA HIS A 573 3.01 -24.46 8.63
C HIS A 573 1.94 -24.18 9.69
N ALA A 574 2.27 -24.29 10.98
CA ALA A 574 1.35 -23.99 12.06
C ALA A 574 0.85 -22.53 12.03
N LEU A 575 1.74 -21.56 11.76
CA LEU A 575 1.34 -20.15 11.64
C LEU A 575 0.44 -19.90 10.43
N VAL A 576 0.68 -20.57 9.30
CA VAL A 576 -0.18 -20.50 8.11
C VAL A 576 -1.56 -21.08 8.41
N GLN A 577 -1.64 -22.25 9.04
CA GLN A 577 -2.93 -22.88 9.35
C GLN A 577 -3.71 -22.13 10.44
N VAL A 578 -3.02 -21.56 11.45
CA VAL A 578 -3.64 -20.64 12.42
C VAL A 578 -4.16 -19.39 11.72
N SER A 579 -3.45 -18.88 10.71
CA SER A 579 -3.92 -17.76 9.90
C SER A 579 -5.17 -18.10 9.09
N GLU A 580 -5.26 -19.30 8.54
CA GLU A 580 -6.44 -19.77 7.82
C GLU A 580 -7.64 -19.90 8.78
N LEU A 581 -7.43 -20.52 9.94
CA LEU A 581 -8.42 -20.67 11.01
C LEU A 581 -9.10 -19.36 11.38
N VAL A 582 -8.33 -18.31 11.63
CA VAL A 582 -8.88 -17.02 12.09
C VAL A 582 -9.44 -16.19 10.95
N SER A 583 -9.03 -16.45 9.71
CA SER A 583 -9.62 -15.81 8.52
C SER A 583 -11.04 -16.32 8.28
N GLU A 584 -11.28 -17.58 8.61
CA GLU A 584 -12.48 -18.32 8.21
C GLU A 584 -13.47 -18.56 9.35
N MET A 585 -13.00 -18.42 10.58
CA MET A 585 -13.82 -18.48 11.80
C MET A 585 -13.82 -17.11 12.49
N PRO A 586 -14.61 -16.13 12.00
CA PRO A 586 -14.74 -14.79 12.60
C PRO A 586 -15.24 -14.82 14.05
N ASP A 587 -15.88 -15.93 14.48
CA ASP A 587 -16.29 -16.15 15.85
C ASP A 587 -15.13 -16.27 16.84
N ILE A 588 -13.89 -16.51 16.38
CA ILE A 588 -12.74 -16.65 17.28
C ILE A 588 -12.24 -15.25 17.68
N GLN A 589 -12.45 -14.86 18.93
CA GLN A 589 -11.94 -13.60 19.48
C GLN A 589 -10.46 -13.68 19.83
N SER A 590 -10.03 -14.81 20.41
CA SER A 590 -8.63 -15.04 20.78
C SER A 590 -8.24 -16.52 20.77
N LEU A 591 -6.96 -16.78 20.50
CA LEU A 591 -6.33 -18.09 20.58
C LEU A 591 -4.96 -17.93 21.26
N ASP A 592 -4.66 -18.78 22.23
CA ASP A 592 -3.33 -18.93 22.83
C ASP A 592 -2.86 -20.38 22.71
N ILE A 593 -1.72 -20.58 22.06
CA ILE A 593 -0.95 -21.82 22.10
C ILE A 593 0.32 -21.49 22.90
N ASP A 594 0.25 -21.73 24.20
CA ASP A 594 1.26 -21.31 25.18
C ASP A 594 1.27 -22.25 26.40
N PRO A 595 2.41 -22.87 26.75
CA PRO A 595 3.68 -22.83 26.02
C PRO A 595 3.67 -23.73 24.77
N LEU A 596 4.42 -23.32 23.75
CA LEU A 596 4.70 -24.07 22.52
C LEU A 596 6.18 -24.49 22.51
N TYR A 597 6.45 -25.75 22.23
CA TYR A 597 7.81 -26.29 22.15
C TYR A 597 8.11 -26.84 20.75
N ALA A 598 9.35 -26.63 20.31
CA ALA A 598 9.89 -27.23 19.09
C ALA A 598 10.70 -28.49 19.46
N GLY A 599 10.17 -29.67 19.15
CA GLY A 599 10.98 -30.89 19.15
C GLY A 599 11.78 -31.03 17.86
N GLU A 600 12.46 -32.16 17.66
CA GLU A 600 13.30 -32.37 16.46
C GLU A 600 12.56 -32.29 15.13
N THR A 601 11.31 -32.79 15.06
CA THR A 601 10.54 -32.88 13.81
C THR A 601 9.10 -32.38 13.94
N ARG A 602 8.64 -32.05 15.15
CA ARG A 602 7.23 -31.73 15.43
C ARG A 602 7.10 -30.68 16.54
N LEU A 603 5.96 -29.99 16.53
CA LEU A 603 5.59 -29.05 17.57
C LEU A 603 4.75 -29.71 18.66
N ARG A 604 4.92 -29.25 19.90
CA ARG A 604 4.14 -29.70 21.06
C ARG A 604 3.52 -28.51 21.77
N ALA A 605 2.21 -28.58 22.02
CA ALA A 605 1.48 -27.59 22.79
C ALA A 605 1.37 -28.05 24.25
N GLY A 606 1.91 -27.27 25.19
CA GLY A 606 1.73 -27.46 26.62
C GLY A 606 0.41 -26.88 27.15
N GLY A 607 -0.16 -25.91 26.44
CA GLY A 607 -1.46 -25.31 26.77
C GLY A 607 -2.13 -24.70 25.54
N MET A 608 -3.45 -24.81 25.48
CA MET A 608 -4.29 -24.24 24.42
C MET A 608 -5.52 -23.59 25.06
N ARG A 609 -5.81 -22.35 24.68
CA ARG A 609 -7.01 -21.61 25.11
C ARG A 609 -7.59 -20.89 23.90
N MET A 610 -8.91 -20.98 23.72
CA MET A 610 -9.65 -20.22 22.71
C MET A 610 -10.87 -19.58 23.34
N THR A 611 -11.11 -18.32 22.97
CA THR A 611 -12.30 -17.56 23.37
C THR A 611 -13.04 -17.08 22.13
N LEU A 612 -14.35 -17.21 22.15
CA LEU A 612 -15.28 -16.81 21.10
C LEU A 612 -15.78 -15.38 21.33
N THR A 613 -16.19 -14.71 20.26
CA THR A 613 -16.87 -13.41 20.32
C THR A 613 -18.20 -13.54 21.07
N GLU A 614 -18.65 -12.47 21.72
CA GLU A 614 -19.96 -12.46 22.39
C GLU A 614 -21.11 -12.64 21.38
N THR A 615 -21.01 -11.95 20.24
CA THR A 615 -22.01 -12.02 19.17
C THR A 615 -21.56 -13.02 18.10
N PRO A 616 -22.42 -13.99 17.70
CA PRO A 616 -22.10 -14.93 16.62
C PRO A 616 -21.93 -14.23 15.28
N ALA A 617 -21.01 -14.73 14.46
CA ALA A 617 -20.95 -14.31 13.07
C ALA A 617 -22.03 -15.05 12.25
N CYS A 618 -23.14 -14.38 11.97
CA CYS A 618 -24.30 -15.01 11.33
C CYS A 618 -24.13 -15.33 9.84
N ALA A 619 -23.03 -14.92 9.20
CA ALA A 619 -22.79 -15.08 7.77
C ALA A 619 -21.40 -15.67 7.49
N SER A 620 -21.32 -16.52 6.45
CA SER A 620 -20.06 -17.08 5.98
C SER A 620 -19.11 -15.95 5.53
N PRO A 621 -17.86 -15.89 5.99
CA PRO A 621 -16.89 -14.88 5.56
C PRO A 621 -16.72 -14.78 4.04
N GLN A 622 -16.76 -15.91 3.34
CA GLN A 622 -16.66 -15.98 1.88
C GLN A 622 -17.78 -15.21 1.16
N THR A 623 -18.97 -15.15 1.76
CA THR A 623 -20.16 -14.53 1.19
C THR A 623 -20.31 -13.08 1.66
N SER A 624 -19.97 -12.80 2.92
CA SER A 624 -19.94 -11.43 3.45
C SER A 624 -18.68 -10.65 3.03
N GLY A 625 -17.75 -11.32 2.34
CA GLY A 625 -16.51 -10.73 1.86
C GLY A 625 -15.55 -10.39 3.01
N TYR A 626 -15.43 -11.21 4.06
CA TYR A 626 -14.46 -11.07 5.15
C TYR A 626 -14.41 -9.68 5.83
N PRO A 627 -15.53 -9.13 6.35
CA PRO A 627 -15.57 -7.79 6.92
C PRO A 627 -14.70 -7.64 8.18
N HIS A 628 -14.41 -8.74 8.88
CA HIS A 628 -13.53 -8.76 10.06
C HIS A 628 -12.04 -8.72 9.72
N MET A 629 -11.67 -8.79 8.44
CA MET A 629 -10.27 -8.86 8.00
C MET A 629 -9.80 -7.51 7.43
N ALA A 630 -8.63 -7.04 7.88
CA ALA A 630 -7.98 -5.86 7.30
C ALA A 630 -7.42 -6.10 5.88
N ILE A 631 -7.01 -7.33 5.58
CA ILE A 631 -6.50 -7.75 4.27
C ILE A 631 -7.41 -8.84 3.75
N HIS A 632 -7.98 -8.63 2.56
CA HIS A 632 -8.86 -9.62 1.95
C HIS A 632 -8.06 -10.92 1.63
N PRO A 633 -8.51 -12.10 2.10
CA PRO A 633 -7.90 -13.38 1.74
C PRO A 633 -7.97 -13.68 0.24
N TYR A 634 -7.12 -14.60 -0.24
CA TYR A 634 -7.21 -15.07 -1.62
C TYR A 634 -8.52 -15.87 -1.80
N PRO A 635 -9.38 -15.54 -2.79
CA PRO A 635 -10.69 -16.18 -2.93
C PRO A 635 -10.56 -17.57 -3.58
N ALA A 636 -10.07 -18.54 -2.81
CA ALA A 636 -9.78 -19.90 -3.28
C ALA A 636 -10.98 -20.61 -3.91
N ARG A 637 -12.22 -20.28 -3.50
CA ARG A 637 -13.47 -20.82 -4.09
C ARG A 637 -13.65 -20.52 -5.59
N LEU A 638 -12.95 -19.52 -6.12
CA LEU A 638 -13.01 -19.16 -7.54
C LEU A 638 -12.08 -20.04 -8.40
N VAL A 639 -11.26 -20.89 -7.79
CA VAL A 639 -10.42 -21.84 -8.50
C VAL A 639 -11.28 -22.99 -9.02
N GLN A 640 -11.33 -23.16 -10.35
CA GLN A 640 -12.15 -24.16 -11.02
C GLN A 640 -11.31 -24.93 -12.05
N MET A 641 -11.17 -26.24 -11.83
CA MET A 641 -10.53 -27.14 -12.79
C MET A 641 -11.51 -27.51 -13.89
N ARG A 642 -11.06 -27.43 -15.14
CA ARG A 642 -11.85 -27.68 -16.35
C ARG A 642 -11.04 -28.48 -17.37
N ARG A 643 -11.72 -28.96 -18.41
CA ARG A 643 -11.10 -29.63 -19.56
C ARG A 643 -11.62 -29.02 -20.85
N PHE A 644 -10.76 -28.96 -21.85
CA PHE A 644 -11.15 -28.67 -23.22
C PHE A 644 -11.79 -29.90 -23.86
N ASP A 645 -12.40 -29.71 -25.04
CA ASP A 645 -13.05 -30.80 -25.79
C ASP A 645 -12.05 -31.88 -26.24
N ASP A 646 -10.77 -31.53 -26.38
CA ASP A 646 -9.64 -32.43 -26.68
C ASP A 646 -9.09 -33.18 -25.45
N GLY A 647 -9.66 -32.93 -24.27
CA GLY A 647 -9.24 -33.54 -23.00
C GLY A 647 -8.11 -32.79 -22.27
N THR A 648 -7.53 -31.75 -22.85
CA THR A 648 -6.45 -30.94 -22.25
C THR A 648 -6.98 -30.24 -20.99
N PRO A 649 -6.32 -30.40 -19.82
CA PRO A 649 -6.73 -29.76 -18.59
C PRO A 649 -6.38 -28.28 -18.59
N TRP A 650 -7.26 -27.46 -18.06
CA TRP A 650 -7.03 -26.05 -17.80
C TRP A 650 -7.80 -25.61 -16.57
N MET A 651 -7.52 -24.43 -16.05
CA MET A 651 -8.20 -23.92 -14.87
C MET A 651 -8.51 -22.44 -14.99
N ILE A 652 -9.62 -22.04 -14.37
CA ILE A 652 -9.90 -20.64 -14.03
C ILE A 652 -9.45 -20.43 -12.60
N ARG A 653 -8.69 -19.37 -12.34
CA ARG A 653 -8.35 -18.97 -10.97
C ARG A 653 -8.12 -17.46 -10.87
N PRO A 654 -8.28 -16.86 -9.68
CA PRO A 654 -7.80 -15.50 -9.43
C PRO A 654 -6.30 -15.33 -9.70
N ILE A 655 -5.90 -14.14 -10.13
CA ILE A 655 -4.50 -13.81 -10.41
C ILE A 655 -3.68 -13.67 -9.12
N ARG A 656 -2.39 -14.02 -9.17
CA ARG A 656 -1.46 -13.91 -8.04
C ARG A 656 -0.38 -12.89 -8.37
N PRO A 657 0.25 -12.23 -7.38
CA PRO A 657 1.41 -11.38 -7.61
C PRO A 657 2.55 -12.10 -8.34
N GLU A 658 2.72 -13.41 -8.12
CA GLU A 658 3.74 -14.24 -8.79
C GLU A 658 3.48 -14.42 -10.30
N ASP A 659 2.25 -14.18 -10.76
CA ASP A 659 1.88 -14.32 -12.17
C ASP A 659 2.41 -13.17 -13.04
N GLY A 660 3.20 -12.24 -12.48
CA GLY A 660 3.71 -11.08 -13.21
C GLY A 660 4.50 -11.44 -14.47
N GLU A 661 5.42 -12.41 -14.38
CA GLU A 661 6.19 -12.88 -15.54
C GLU A 661 5.32 -13.72 -16.51
N PRO A 662 4.53 -14.72 -16.07
CA PRO A 662 3.57 -15.41 -16.93
C PRO A 662 2.60 -14.47 -17.66
N LEU A 663 2.11 -13.41 -17.00
CA LEU A 663 1.23 -12.41 -17.60
C LEU A 663 1.99 -11.59 -18.66
N GLN A 664 3.23 -11.21 -18.37
CA GLN A 664 4.08 -10.50 -19.34
C GLN A 664 4.37 -11.36 -20.57
N GLU A 665 4.69 -12.65 -20.40
CA GLU A 665 4.86 -13.61 -21.49
C GLU A 665 3.59 -13.72 -22.34
N PHE A 666 2.44 -13.84 -21.69
CA PHE A 666 1.13 -13.87 -22.35
C PHE A 666 0.89 -12.61 -23.20
N ILE A 667 1.10 -11.42 -22.65
CA ILE A 667 0.91 -10.16 -23.40
C ILE A 667 1.89 -10.02 -24.57
N ARG A 668 3.15 -10.46 -24.40
CA ARG A 668 4.14 -10.49 -25.48
C ARG A 668 3.76 -11.46 -26.60
N GLY A 669 3.11 -12.57 -26.25
CA GLY A 669 2.63 -13.59 -27.19
C GLY A 669 1.41 -13.17 -28.01
N LEU A 670 0.70 -12.11 -27.64
CA LEU A 670 -0.45 -11.61 -28.40
C LEU A 670 -0.03 -10.95 -29.72
N SER A 671 -0.82 -11.19 -30.76
CA SER A 671 -0.72 -10.51 -32.06
C SER A 671 -0.89 -8.99 -31.92
N GLU A 672 -0.34 -8.21 -32.87
CA GLU A 672 -0.52 -6.76 -32.92
C GLU A 672 -2.00 -6.35 -32.91
N ARG A 673 -2.84 -7.12 -33.63
CA ARG A 673 -4.28 -6.92 -33.65
C ARG A 673 -4.91 -7.10 -32.27
N SER A 674 -4.60 -8.19 -31.56
CA SER A 674 -5.20 -8.47 -30.25
C SER A 674 -4.75 -7.46 -29.18
N ARG A 675 -3.49 -6.98 -29.24
CA ARG A 675 -3.00 -5.90 -28.36
C ARG A 675 -3.69 -4.57 -28.63
N TYR A 676 -3.81 -4.18 -29.91
CA TYR A 676 -4.50 -2.96 -30.30
C TYR A 676 -5.97 -2.99 -29.87
N MET A 677 -6.66 -4.12 -30.08
CA MET A 677 -8.06 -4.27 -29.71
C MET A 677 -8.30 -4.19 -28.20
N ARG A 678 -7.28 -4.49 -27.37
CA ARG A 678 -7.38 -4.48 -25.91
C ARG A 678 -6.94 -3.16 -25.28
N PHE A 679 -5.85 -2.57 -25.75
CA PHE A 679 -5.22 -1.41 -25.10
C PHE A 679 -5.36 -0.12 -25.90
N VAL A 680 -5.92 -0.18 -27.11
CA VAL A 680 -6.04 0.98 -28.03
C VAL A 680 -4.67 1.65 -28.22
N SER A 681 -3.61 0.84 -28.23
CA SER A 681 -2.22 1.26 -28.21
C SER A 681 -1.35 0.16 -28.82
N MET A 682 -0.22 0.55 -29.42
CA MET A 682 0.80 -0.35 -29.97
C MET A 682 1.76 -0.89 -28.90
N MET A 683 1.32 -0.94 -27.64
CA MET A 683 2.12 -1.41 -26.52
C MET A 683 2.50 -2.88 -26.73
N ARG A 684 3.81 -3.14 -26.80
CA ARG A 684 4.33 -4.51 -27.01
C ARG A 684 4.42 -5.32 -25.73
N GLU A 685 4.56 -4.65 -24.59
CA GLU A 685 4.78 -5.24 -23.28
C GLU A 685 4.27 -4.32 -22.17
N LEU A 686 3.87 -4.86 -21.03
CA LEU A 686 3.44 -4.05 -19.90
C LEU A 686 4.66 -3.42 -19.21
N THR A 687 4.51 -2.18 -18.76
CA THR A 687 5.52 -1.57 -17.88
C THR A 687 5.53 -2.29 -16.52
N PRO A 688 6.65 -2.26 -15.75
CA PRO A 688 6.68 -2.87 -14.41
C PRO A 688 5.56 -2.39 -13.49
N ARG A 689 5.17 -1.11 -13.59
CA ARG A 689 4.03 -0.54 -12.84
C ARG A 689 2.70 -1.17 -13.25
N MET A 690 2.49 -1.44 -14.53
CA MET A 690 1.27 -2.09 -15.03
C MET A 690 1.21 -3.57 -14.64
N VAL A 691 2.34 -4.29 -14.71
CA VAL A 691 2.41 -5.69 -14.23
C VAL A 691 1.99 -5.75 -12.76
N ALA A 692 2.61 -4.91 -11.92
CA ALA A 692 2.25 -4.82 -10.50
C ALA A 692 0.77 -4.50 -10.29
N ARG A 693 0.21 -3.53 -11.05
CA ARG A 693 -1.20 -3.14 -10.96
C ARG A 693 -2.15 -4.29 -11.33
N TYR A 694 -1.81 -5.12 -12.31
CA TYR A 694 -2.69 -6.22 -12.75
C TYR A 694 -2.53 -7.50 -11.93
N THR A 695 -1.41 -7.70 -11.23
CA THR A 695 -1.17 -8.93 -10.46
C THR A 695 -1.33 -8.76 -8.95
N GLN A 696 -1.18 -7.55 -8.43
CA GLN A 696 -1.36 -7.23 -7.00
C GLN A 696 -2.77 -6.69 -6.73
N VAL A 697 -3.76 -7.52 -7.08
CA VAL A 697 -5.18 -7.17 -7.02
C VAL A 697 -5.67 -7.20 -5.58
N ASP A 698 -6.42 -6.17 -5.18
CA ASP A 698 -7.19 -6.19 -3.95
C ASP A 698 -8.61 -6.68 -4.24
N TYR A 699 -8.91 -7.90 -3.81
CA TYR A 699 -10.18 -8.59 -4.03
C TYR A 699 -11.41 -7.88 -3.46
N HIS A 700 -11.22 -6.90 -2.57
CA HIS A 700 -12.30 -6.03 -2.12
C HIS A 700 -12.78 -5.05 -3.21
N ARG A 701 -11.89 -4.64 -4.12
CA ARG A 701 -12.12 -3.55 -5.08
C ARG A 701 -12.05 -3.96 -6.54
N GLU A 702 -11.37 -5.06 -6.81
CA GLU A 702 -11.19 -5.57 -8.16
C GLU A 702 -11.06 -7.07 -8.12
N LEU A 703 -11.39 -7.70 -9.23
CA LEU A 703 -11.18 -9.12 -9.41
C LEU A 703 -10.56 -9.35 -10.77
N ALA A 704 -9.40 -10.00 -10.78
CA ALA A 704 -8.80 -10.49 -12.00
C ALA A 704 -8.71 -12.02 -11.97
N LEU A 705 -9.20 -12.64 -13.04
CA LEU A 705 -9.19 -14.07 -13.28
C LEU A 705 -8.27 -14.37 -14.46
N VAL A 706 -7.48 -15.43 -14.31
CA VAL A 706 -6.69 -16.02 -15.39
C VAL A 706 -7.25 -17.37 -15.77
N ALA A 707 -7.26 -17.65 -17.07
CA ALA A 707 -7.32 -19.00 -17.58
C ALA A 707 -5.88 -19.49 -17.76
N ALA A 708 -5.54 -20.61 -17.12
CA ALA A 708 -4.19 -21.17 -17.15
C ALA A 708 -4.21 -22.65 -17.54
N THR A 709 -3.17 -23.10 -18.26
CA THR A 709 -2.95 -24.51 -18.59
C THR A 709 -1.48 -24.88 -18.38
N GLN A 710 -1.18 -26.17 -18.40
CA GLN A 710 0.16 -26.71 -18.20
C GLN A 710 0.75 -27.07 -19.56
N VAL A 711 1.95 -26.55 -19.87
CA VAL A 711 2.71 -26.89 -21.07
C VAL A 711 4.07 -27.47 -20.70
N PRO A 712 4.63 -28.40 -21.50
CA PRO A 712 5.99 -28.91 -21.25
C PRO A 712 7.01 -27.76 -21.19
N ASN A 713 7.93 -27.78 -20.22
CA ASN A 713 9.02 -26.80 -20.12
C ASN A 713 10.37 -27.42 -20.56
N PRO A 714 10.84 -27.15 -21.79
CA PRO A 714 12.12 -27.69 -22.26
C PRO A 714 13.31 -27.22 -21.42
N ALA A 715 13.23 -26.01 -20.83
CA ALA A 715 14.29 -25.44 -20.01
C ALA A 715 14.40 -26.09 -18.61
N ASN A 716 13.40 -26.85 -18.18
CA ASN A 716 13.39 -27.53 -16.89
C ASN A 716 13.05 -29.03 -17.03
N ARG A 717 13.83 -29.75 -17.84
CA ARG A 717 13.74 -31.22 -18.03
C ARG A 717 12.34 -31.73 -18.44
N GLY A 718 11.53 -30.88 -19.08
CA GLY A 718 10.18 -31.23 -19.50
C GLY A 718 9.13 -31.20 -18.38
N HIS A 719 9.47 -30.73 -17.17
CA HIS A 719 8.45 -30.51 -16.13
C HIS A 719 7.38 -29.53 -16.64
N PRO A 720 6.09 -29.81 -16.42
CA PRO A 720 5.03 -28.91 -16.85
C PRO A 720 5.19 -27.55 -16.18
N ARG A 721 5.07 -26.48 -16.98
CA ARG A 721 4.97 -25.10 -16.50
C ARG A 721 3.57 -24.57 -16.76
N GLU A 722 3.06 -23.80 -15.81
CA GLU A 722 1.80 -23.10 -15.97
C GLU A 722 1.99 -21.91 -16.92
N VAL A 723 1.09 -21.76 -17.88
CA VAL A 723 1.03 -20.60 -18.78
C VAL A 723 -0.36 -20.00 -18.78
N ILE A 724 -0.43 -18.68 -18.83
CA ILE A 724 -1.68 -17.93 -18.94
C ILE A 724 -2.12 -17.92 -20.40
N ILE A 725 -3.38 -18.30 -20.63
CA ILE A 725 -4.00 -18.40 -21.97
C ILE A 725 -5.20 -17.45 -22.13
N GLY A 726 -5.65 -16.83 -21.03
CA GLY A 726 -6.66 -15.78 -21.04
C GLY A 726 -6.64 -14.99 -19.74
N PHE A 727 -7.05 -13.73 -19.82
CA PHE A 727 -7.09 -12.80 -18.69
C PHE A 727 -8.38 -11.99 -18.75
N ALA A 728 -9.10 -11.94 -17.63
CA ALA A 728 -10.28 -11.13 -17.47
C ALA A 728 -10.19 -10.38 -16.13
N HIS A 729 -10.64 -9.14 -16.10
CA HIS A 729 -10.53 -8.27 -14.92
C HIS A 729 -11.75 -7.36 -14.85
N TYR A 730 -12.21 -7.05 -13.64
CA TYR A 730 -13.00 -5.84 -13.42
C TYR A 730 -12.39 -5.00 -12.29
N LEU A 731 -12.53 -3.69 -12.43
CA LEU A 731 -12.19 -2.71 -11.40
C LEU A 731 -13.46 -1.97 -11.00
N ARG A 732 -13.80 -1.97 -9.70
CA ARG A 732 -14.95 -1.19 -9.22
C ARG A 732 -14.80 0.28 -9.56
N ASN A 733 -15.88 0.86 -10.04
CA ASN A 733 -15.97 2.28 -10.31
C ASN A 733 -15.85 3.05 -8.98
N PRO A 734 -15.34 4.29 -9.00
CA PRO A 734 -15.22 5.09 -7.79
C PRO A 734 -16.55 5.39 -7.09
N ASP A 735 -17.68 5.26 -7.80
CA ASP A 735 -19.03 5.37 -7.25
C ASP A 735 -19.40 4.19 -6.32
N GLY A 736 -18.63 3.10 -6.34
CA GLY A 736 -18.88 1.88 -5.59
C GLY A 736 -20.08 1.06 -6.08
N ARG A 737 -20.79 1.51 -7.11
CA ARG A 737 -22.02 0.90 -7.63
C ARG A 737 -21.74 -0.02 -8.80
N GLY A 738 -20.82 0.37 -9.69
CA GLY A 738 -20.49 -0.40 -10.88
C GLY A 738 -19.04 -0.90 -10.93
N ALA A 739 -18.68 -1.55 -12.03
CA ALA A 739 -17.29 -1.89 -12.33
C ALA A 739 -16.98 -1.83 -13.83
N GLU A 740 -15.78 -1.38 -14.17
CA GLU A 740 -15.25 -1.43 -15.52
C GLU A 740 -14.58 -2.80 -15.78
N TYR A 741 -14.98 -3.49 -16.85
CA TYR A 741 -14.43 -4.81 -17.19
C TYR A 741 -13.43 -4.80 -18.35
N ALA A 742 -12.68 -5.89 -18.39
CA ALA A 742 -11.55 -6.11 -19.24
C ALA A 742 -11.45 -7.59 -19.61
N LEU A 743 -11.25 -7.91 -20.88
CA LEU A 743 -11.07 -9.30 -21.33
C LEU A 743 -10.06 -9.38 -22.47
N VAL A 744 -9.16 -10.37 -22.41
CA VAL A 744 -8.27 -10.75 -23.50
C VAL A 744 -8.03 -12.26 -23.48
N ILE A 745 -8.03 -12.89 -24.65
CA ILE A 745 -7.79 -14.32 -24.84
C ILE A 745 -6.63 -14.48 -25.81
N GLY A 746 -5.71 -15.39 -25.50
CA GLY A 746 -4.56 -15.71 -26.36
C GLY A 746 -5.02 -16.18 -27.73
N ASP A 747 -4.33 -15.75 -28.79
CA ASP A 747 -4.78 -15.94 -30.17
C ASP A 747 -5.05 -17.42 -30.51
N ASP A 748 -4.16 -18.32 -30.08
CA ASP A 748 -4.28 -19.77 -30.30
C ASP A 748 -5.45 -20.43 -29.55
N TRP A 749 -5.97 -19.75 -28.52
CA TRP A 749 -7.00 -20.25 -27.62
C TRP A 749 -8.37 -19.58 -27.85
N GLN A 750 -8.46 -18.72 -28.87
CA GLN A 750 -9.73 -18.11 -29.25
C GLN A 750 -10.69 -19.16 -29.79
N ARG A 751 -12.01 -18.86 -29.71
CA ARG A 751 -13.10 -19.77 -30.13
C ARG A 751 -13.24 -21.06 -29.30
N MET A 752 -12.41 -21.29 -28.28
CA MET A 752 -12.54 -22.40 -27.32
C MET A 752 -13.43 -22.07 -26.11
N ARG A 753 -14.38 -21.14 -26.27
CA ARG A 753 -15.34 -20.67 -25.23
C ARG A 753 -14.71 -20.07 -23.95
N LEU A 754 -13.40 -19.84 -23.89
CA LEU A 754 -12.72 -19.28 -22.72
C LEU A 754 -13.26 -17.91 -22.31
N GLY A 755 -13.44 -16.99 -23.27
CA GLY A 755 -13.92 -15.63 -23.00
C GLY A 755 -15.30 -15.60 -22.33
N GLY A 756 -16.21 -16.46 -22.77
CA GLY A 756 -17.53 -16.59 -22.15
C GLY A 756 -17.43 -17.11 -20.71
N GLN A 757 -16.61 -18.14 -20.48
CA GLN A 757 -16.45 -18.73 -19.16
C GLN A 757 -15.80 -17.78 -18.14
N LEU A 758 -14.77 -17.04 -18.56
CA LEU A 758 -14.15 -16.02 -17.71
C LEU A 758 -15.13 -14.90 -17.36
N MET A 759 -15.87 -14.38 -18.35
CA MET A 759 -16.86 -13.33 -18.10
C MET A 759 -18.02 -13.80 -17.23
N SER A 760 -18.55 -15.00 -17.45
CA SER A 760 -19.59 -15.56 -16.57
C SER A 760 -19.12 -15.67 -15.11
N ALA A 761 -17.86 -16.05 -14.89
CA ALA A 761 -17.27 -16.08 -13.56
C ALA A 761 -17.13 -14.68 -12.95
N LEU A 762 -16.69 -13.68 -13.73
CA LEU A 762 -16.64 -12.28 -13.27
C LEU A 762 -18.03 -11.73 -12.93
N ILE A 763 -19.05 -11.99 -13.76
CA ILE A 763 -20.42 -11.52 -13.56
C ILE A 763 -21.04 -12.14 -12.30
N ALA A 764 -20.85 -13.44 -12.10
CA ALA A 764 -21.33 -14.12 -10.89
C ALA A 764 -20.72 -13.52 -9.63
N GLU A 765 -19.42 -13.21 -9.65
CA GLU A 765 -18.75 -12.58 -8.52
C GLU A 765 -19.17 -11.12 -8.33
N ALA A 766 -19.33 -10.35 -9.40
CA ALA A 766 -19.83 -8.97 -9.35
C ALA A 766 -21.23 -8.90 -8.69
N ARG A 767 -22.12 -9.85 -9.03
CA ARG A 767 -23.43 -9.99 -8.37
C ARG A 767 -23.32 -10.36 -6.90
N ALA A 768 -22.47 -11.34 -6.57
CA ALA A 768 -22.24 -11.75 -5.17
C ALA A 768 -21.69 -10.60 -4.31
N GLN A 769 -20.93 -9.70 -4.93
CA GLN A 769 -20.38 -8.49 -4.33
C GLN A 769 -21.38 -7.32 -4.25
N GLY A 770 -22.60 -7.48 -4.77
CA GLY A 770 -23.65 -6.46 -4.74
C GLY A 770 -23.42 -5.30 -5.70
N LEU A 771 -22.67 -5.49 -6.79
CA LEU A 771 -22.55 -4.46 -7.82
C LEU A 771 -23.85 -4.36 -8.61
N GLU A 772 -24.25 -3.12 -8.92
CA GLU A 772 -25.47 -2.80 -9.66
C GLU A 772 -25.29 -2.97 -11.17
N TYR A 773 -24.10 -2.68 -11.69
CA TYR A 773 -23.82 -2.80 -13.13
C TYR A 773 -22.35 -3.13 -13.41
N ILE A 774 -22.07 -3.63 -14.62
CA ILE A 774 -20.71 -3.81 -15.14
C ILE A 774 -20.63 -3.30 -16.57
N ASP A 775 -19.64 -2.48 -16.89
CA ASP A 775 -19.49 -1.87 -18.21
C ASP A 775 -18.05 -1.80 -18.73
N GLY A 776 -17.89 -1.51 -20.01
CA GLY A 776 -16.58 -1.42 -20.63
C GLY A 776 -16.64 -0.81 -22.02
N LEU A 777 -15.55 -0.14 -22.41
CA LEU A 777 -15.40 0.45 -23.74
C LEU A 777 -14.76 -0.55 -24.69
N VAL A 778 -15.43 -0.79 -25.81
CA VAL A 778 -15.00 -1.74 -26.84
C VAL A 778 -14.97 -1.02 -28.19
N LEU A 779 -13.89 -1.17 -28.95
CA LEU A 779 -13.81 -0.63 -30.32
C LEU A 779 -14.99 -1.13 -31.17
N SER A 780 -15.61 -0.22 -31.91
CA SER A 780 -16.73 -0.53 -32.82
C SER A 780 -16.35 -1.57 -33.88
N THR A 781 -15.06 -1.70 -34.20
CA THR A 781 -14.50 -2.70 -35.12
C THR A 781 -14.32 -4.10 -34.52
N ASN A 782 -14.38 -4.27 -33.19
CA ASN A 782 -14.15 -5.55 -32.50
C ASN A 782 -15.40 -6.45 -32.49
N ARG A 783 -15.86 -6.85 -33.68
CA ARG A 783 -17.06 -7.70 -33.86
C ARG A 783 -17.08 -8.98 -33.00
N PRO A 784 -15.96 -9.72 -32.82
CA PRO A 784 -15.95 -10.91 -31.97
C PRO A 784 -16.30 -10.60 -30.51
N MET A 785 -15.74 -9.53 -29.94
CA MET A 785 -16.02 -9.10 -28.57
C MET A 785 -17.46 -8.63 -28.41
N LEU A 786 -17.95 -7.78 -29.31
CA LEU A 786 -19.34 -7.30 -29.28
C LEU A 786 -20.33 -8.46 -29.37
N THR A 787 -20.07 -9.45 -30.24
CA THR A 787 -20.92 -10.65 -30.37
C THR A 787 -20.91 -11.50 -29.10
N LEU A 788 -19.73 -11.65 -28.46
CA LEU A 788 -19.60 -12.38 -27.19
C LEU A 788 -20.41 -11.70 -26.09
N MET A 789 -20.28 -10.37 -25.94
CA MET A 789 -20.96 -9.61 -24.89
C MET A 789 -22.48 -9.62 -25.08
N THR A 790 -22.97 -9.44 -26.32
CA THR A 790 -24.42 -9.52 -26.59
C THR A 790 -24.98 -10.92 -26.27
N ARG A 791 -24.23 -12.00 -26.51
CA ARG A 791 -24.65 -13.36 -26.11
C ARG A 791 -24.70 -13.55 -24.59
N LEU A 792 -23.91 -12.78 -23.83
CA LEU A 792 -23.91 -12.77 -22.37
C LEU A 792 -24.97 -11.82 -21.79
N GLY A 793 -25.80 -11.18 -22.64
CA GLY A 793 -26.87 -10.29 -22.21
C GLY A 793 -26.49 -8.81 -22.08
N PHE A 794 -25.31 -8.41 -22.53
CA PHE A 794 -24.90 -6.99 -22.47
C PHE A 794 -25.62 -6.15 -23.52
N THR A 795 -26.01 -4.96 -23.11
CA THR A 795 -26.43 -3.84 -23.97
C THR A 795 -25.22 -3.21 -24.64
N ASN A 796 -25.38 -2.74 -25.87
CA ASN A 796 -24.29 -2.25 -26.71
C ASN A 796 -24.65 -0.91 -27.35
N ASP A 797 -24.27 0.18 -26.71
CA ASP A 797 -24.57 1.55 -27.12
C ASP A 797 -23.38 2.18 -27.86
N ALA A 798 -23.65 3.18 -28.69
CA ALA A 798 -22.59 4.03 -29.23
C ALA A 798 -22.04 4.91 -28.10
N ASP A 799 -20.72 5.10 -28.06
CA ASP A 799 -20.14 6.04 -27.10
C ASP A 799 -20.44 7.49 -27.55
N PRO A 800 -20.97 8.36 -26.66
CA PRO A 800 -21.36 9.72 -27.00
C PRO A 800 -20.16 10.66 -27.23
N GLU A 801 -18.98 10.33 -26.71
CA GLU A 801 -17.76 11.15 -26.82
C GLU A 801 -16.83 10.66 -27.96
N ASP A 802 -16.85 9.36 -28.29
CA ASP A 802 -16.01 8.76 -29.33
C ASP A 802 -16.78 7.75 -30.23
N PRO A 803 -17.13 8.12 -31.48
CA PRO A 803 -17.84 7.24 -32.41
C PRO A 803 -17.07 5.95 -32.78
N THR A 804 -15.77 5.89 -32.53
CA THR A 804 -14.96 4.69 -32.76
C THR A 804 -15.08 3.65 -31.63
N MET A 805 -15.69 4.05 -30.51
CA MET A 805 -15.93 3.22 -29.34
C MET A 805 -17.42 2.89 -29.18
N ARG A 806 -17.68 1.80 -28.47
CA ARG A 806 -19.01 1.39 -28.04
C ARG A 806 -18.98 1.10 -26.55
N ARG A 807 -19.97 1.62 -25.83
CA ARG A 807 -20.18 1.32 -24.43
C ARG A 807 -20.98 0.03 -24.32
N VAL A 808 -20.39 -0.99 -23.71
CA VAL A 808 -21.00 -2.31 -23.56
C VAL A 808 -21.22 -2.58 -22.08
N TRP A 809 -22.48 -2.72 -21.65
CA TRP A 809 -22.84 -2.76 -20.23
C TRP A 809 -23.94 -3.76 -19.90
N LEU A 810 -23.99 -4.21 -18.66
CA LEU A 810 -24.97 -5.16 -18.15
C LEU A 810 -25.48 -4.70 -16.78
N ASN A 811 -26.80 -4.65 -16.60
CA ASN A 811 -27.42 -4.48 -15.29
C ASN A 811 -27.32 -5.80 -14.50
N LEU A 812 -26.87 -5.70 -13.25
CA LEU A 812 -26.65 -6.83 -12.36
C LEU A 812 -27.70 -6.90 -11.24
N GLU A 813 -28.54 -5.87 -11.08
CA GLU A 813 -29.68 -5.93 -10.18
C GLU A 813 -30.62 -7.08 -10.58
N PRO A 814 -31.21 -7.81 -9.62
CA PRO A 814 -32.27 -8.75 -9.92
C PRO A 814 -33.43 -7.98 -10.54
N ASP A 815 -33.93 -8.43 -11.69
CA ASP A 815 -35.12 -7.85 -12.34
C ASP A 815 -36.22 -7.70 -11.28
N ALA A 816 -36.60 -6.47 -10.96
CA ALA A 816 -37.81 -6.21 -10.21
C ALA A 816 -38.95 -6.86 -11.01
N GLU A 817 -39.67 -7.82 -10.40
CA GLU A 817 -40.88 -8.36 -11.01
C GLU A 817 -41.72 -7.17 -11.51
N PRO A 818 -42.14 -7.15 -12.79
CA PRO A 818 -42.92 -6.04 -13.30
C PRO A 818 -44.17 -5.94 -12.43
N ALA A 819 -44.30 -4.80 -11.73
CA ALA A 819 -45.46 -4.47 -10.92
C ALA A 819 -46.71 -4.83 -11.73
N GLY A 820 -47.46 -5.80 -11.20
CA GLY A 820 -48.63 -6.36 -11.85
C GLY A 820 -49.51 -5.23 -12.37
N ALA A 821 -49.92 -5.38 -13.63
CA ALA A 821 -50.98 -4.58 -14.21
C ALA A 821 -52.25 -4.81 -13.38
N ASP A 822 -52.50 -3.92 -12.41
CA ASP A 822 -53.82 -3.73 -11.85
C ASP A 822 -54.70 -3.11 -12.95
N GLY A 823 -55.36 -3.99 -13.68
CA GLY A 823 -56.39 -3.69 -14.65
C GLY A 823 -57.66 -4.47 -14.32
N ALA A 824 -58.58 -3.78 -13.65
CA ALA A 824 -60.04 -3.92 -13.74
C ALA A 824 -60.69 -5.31 -13.54
N ALA A 825 -61.33 -5.46 -12.38
CA ALA A 825 -62.73 -5.89 -12.29
C ALA A 825 -63.41 -5.19 -11.10
#